data_AF-F7KRB5-F1
#
_entry.id   AF-F7KRB5-F1
#
_cell.length_a   1.000
_cell.length_b   1.000
_cell.length_c   1.000
_cell.angle_alpha   90.00
_cell.angle_beta   90.00
_cell.angle_gamma   90.00
#
_symmetry.space_group_name_H-M   'P 1'
#
loop_
_entity.id
_entity.type
_entity.pdbx_description
1 polymer ?
#
loop_
_entity_poly.entity_id
_entity_poly.type
_entity_poly.pdbx_seq_one_letter_code
_entity_poly.pdbx_strand_id
1 'polypeptide(L)'
;MIEERYELAIGRIREIEKESTVGSEFRDYFHEMAGFAIMIDELRTELQSGRYQALELEELKEWNHRLYQDILPDRYEASYGNPSYAVNRCGKDYGLALSFLYAELRGAIAYTFEQKTEYLDILFELLVEVYNQFEEEPYPAIESIKETIYWYASDYCDVFVADRIREQIDPDETFAAGIIMDSDLDDIRYLYQFGEYISENELQTARHLMKLDDAVIKRMADVYTEGYRIGFVNTGKDLSRKSAVNIRYVLGFERVIKKAIANFEKMGLKPVIYRSGVSVLTKRQHLKIGYFGAVANKQYEYDHRNDQALFLDKKFLERKLEVVKTTYESCKELAAGFAGPACIEMFGEEPFAPEQKEDVLKLSEKQEELVLLFDSRQSQITNEYIRGDERSFTIVAYPVPEIGERYEEIFDEIIRINTLDAGTYEKVQQTLIDALDQGEYVHILGDNGNRTDLKVQLYPLKDPQKETIFENCVADVNIPVGEVFTSPVLEGTSGLLHVSKVYLNELQYKDLEITFANGMIADYNCGNFDRELENKEYIHDNILHKHPTLPLGEFAIGTNTTAYVAARKYGIEEKMPILIAEKMGPHFAVGDTCYSWSEDIKVYNPNGKEIVARDNSVSIQRKEDVSKAYFYCHTDITIPYEELKSITVVTKSGEEIALLENGRFVLPGTEILNEPLKNADK
;
A
#
# COMPACT_ATOMS: atom_id res chain seq x y z
N MET A 1 0.06 -23.00 -31.52
CA MET A 1 -0.54 -21.73 -31.99
C MET A 1 0.16 -20.55 -31.32
N ILE A 2 0.14 -20.42 -29.99
CA ILE A 2 0.85 -19.33 -29.27
C ILE A 2 2.36 -19.30 -29.59
N GLU A 3 3.08 -20.42 -29.43
CA GLU A 3 4.52 -20.47 -29.74
C GLU A 3 4.83 -20.10 -31.20
N GLU A 4 3.97 -20.49 -32.13
CA GLU A 4 4.15 -20.19 -33.55
C GLU A 4 3.94 -18.70 -33.85
N ARG A 5 2.95 -18.07 -33.21
CA ARG A 5 2.73 -16.61 -33.29
C ARG A 5 3.89 -15.84 -32.68
N TYR A 6 4.37 -16.28 -31.51
CA TYR A 6 5.53 -15.69 -30.86
C TYR A 6 6.77 -15.72 -31.77
N GLU A 7 7.09 -16.88 -32.36
CA GLU A 7 8.22 -17.03 -33.27
C GLU A 7 8.07 -16.17 -34.55
N LEU A 8 6.86 -16.00 -35.05
CA LEU A 8 6.59 -15.10 -36.18
C LEU A 8 6.77 -13.62 -35.79
N ALA A 9 6.24 -13.20 -34.64
CA ALA A 9 6.35 -11.84 -34.14
C ALA A 9 7.82 -11.46 -33.86
N ILE A 10 8.56 -12.30 -33.13
CA ILE A 10 9.99 -12.06 -32.87
C ILE A 10 10.82 -12.12 -34.16
N GLY A 11 10.42 -12.99 -35.11
CA GLY A 11 10.99 -13.03 -36.46
C GLY A 11 10.88 -11.69 -37.18
N ARG A 12 9.68 -11.08 -37.19
CA ARG A 12 9.46 -9.76 -37.77
C ARG A 12 10.22 -8.66 -37.04
N ILE A 13 10.26 -8.71 -35.70
CA ILE A 13 10.99 -7.73 -34.88
C ILE A 13 12.50 -7.71 -35.21
N ARG A 14 13.11 -8.88 -35.47
CA ARG A 14 14.52 -8.97 -35.90
C ARG A 14 14.79 -8.36 -37.28
N GLU A 15 13.76 -8.16 -38.10
CA GLU A 15 13.82 -7.42 -39.36
C GLU A 15 13.69 -5.92 -39.10
N ILE A 16 12.72 -5.50 -38.27
CA ILE A 16 12.48 -4.10 -37.87
C ILE A 16 13.77 -3.42 -37.38
N GLU A 17 14.56 -4.09 -36.55
CA GLU A 17 15.84 -3.60 -36.02
C GLU A 17 16.83 -3.16 -37.13
N LYS A 18 16.74 -3.77 -38.32
CA LYS A 18 17.68 -3.55 -39.44
C LYS A 18 17.10 -2.71 -40.56
N GLU A 19 15.79 -2.50 -40.54
CA GLU A 19 15.07 -1.78 -41.58
C GLU A 19 15.17 -0.26 -41.40
N SER A 20 14.89 0.47 -42.46
CA SER A 20 14.84 1.95 -42.46
C SER A 20 13.62 2.45 -43.23
N THR A 21 12.56 1.63 -43.25
CA THR A 21 11.32 1.84 -44.00
C THR A 21 10.45 2.92 -43.35
N VAL A 22 10.47 3.03 -42.01
CA VAL A 22 9.81 4.12 -41.27
C VAL A 22 10.57 5.45 -41.35
N GLY A 23 9.84 6.54 -41.13
CA GLY A 23 10.36 7.91 -41.03
C GLY A 23 11.52 8.03 -40.03
N SER A 24 12.50 8.89 -40.34
CA SER A 24 13.72 9.07 -39.53
C SER A 24 13.47 9.43 -38.07
N GLU A 25 12.38 10.14 -37.80
CA GLU A 25 11.94 10.61 -36.49
C GLU A 25 11.34 9.53 -35.59
N PHE A 26 10.88 8.42 -36.17
CA PHE A 26 10.31 7.27 -35.45
C PHE A 26 11.26 6.06 -35.48
N ARG A 27 12.25 6.06 -36.37
CA ARG A 27 13.19 4.95 -36.56
C ARG A 27 13.94 4.58 -35.29
N ASP A 28 14.52 5.58 -34.62
CA ASP A 28 15.30 5.36 -33.39
C ASP A 28 14.45 4.64 -32.33
N TYR A 29 13.20 5.08 -32.14
CA TYR A 29 12.24 4.45 -31.23
C TYR A 29 12.02 2.97 -31.57
N PHE A 30 11.67 2.65 -32.83
CA PHE A 30 11.36 1.27 -33.21
C PHE A 30 12.59 0.36 -33.19
N HIS A 31 13.78 0.89 -33.49
CA HIS A 31 15.04 0.16 -33.34
C HIS A 31 15.33 -0.17 -31.87
N GLU A 32 15.13 0.79 -30.97
CA GLU A 32 15.29 0.55 -29.53
C GLU A 32 14.27 -0.49 -29.00
N MET A 33 12.99 -0.39 -29.39
CA MET A 33 11.96 -1.34 -28.97
C MET A 33 12.18 -2.74 -29.55
N ALA A 34 12.66 -2.83 -30.80
CA ALA A 34 13.03 -4.10 -31.39
C ALA A 34 14.24 -4.72 -30.66
N GLY A 35 15.27 -3.93 -30.38
CA GLY A 35 16.44 -4.38 -29.61
C GLY A 35 16.08 -4.87 -28.21
N PHE A 36 15.14 -4.18 -27.54
CA PHE A 36 14.62 -4.62 -26.24
C PHE A 36 13.85 -5.95 -26.36
N ALA A 37 12.94 -6.09 -27.31
CA ALA A 37 12.20 -7.35 -27.51
C ALA A 37 13.12 -8.53 -27.88
N ILE A 38 14.18 -8.30 -28.66
CA ILE A 38 15.22 -9.31 -28.95
C ILE A 38 15.97 -9.70 -27.68
N MET A 39 16.32 -8.73 -26.82
CA MET A 39 16.93 -9.02 -25.52
C MET A 39 16.01 -9.85 -24.60
N ILE A 40 14.70 -9.62 -24.67
CA ILE A 40 13.72 -10.43 -23.92
C ILE A 40 13.69 -11.89 -24.44
N ASP A 41 13.77 -12.09 -25.75
CA ASP A 41 13.88 -13.43 -26.36
C ASP A 41 15.21 -14.13 -26.00
N GLU A 42 16.32 -13.38 -25.94
CA GLU A 42 17.59 -13.88 -25.40
C GLU A 42 17.43 -14.36 -23.94
N LEU A 43 16.84 -13.53 -23.08
CA LEU A 43 16.57 -13.86 -21.68
C LEU A 43 15.69 -15.10 -21.55
N ARG A 44 14.63 -15.21 -22.36
CA ARG A 44 13.74 -16.38 -22.42
C ARG A 44 14.55 -17.65 -22.71
N THR A 45 15.46 -17.58 -23.69
CA THR A 45 16.35 -18.70 -24.04
C THR A 45 17.29 -19.08 -22.89
N GLU A 46 17.86 -18.10 -22.19
CA GLU A 46 18.72 -18.34 -21.03
C GLU A 46 17.96 -19.02 -19.87
N LEU A 47 16.71 -18.60 -19.61
CA LEU A 47 15.85 -19.20 -18.59
C LEU A 47 15.42 -20.62 -18.96
N GLN A 48 14.95 -20.85 -20.19
CA GLN A 48 14.51 -22.18 -20.63
C GLN A 48 15.64 -23.21 -20.68
N SER A 49 16.87 -22.76 -20.97
CA SER A 49 18.05 -23.62 -20.97
C SER A 49 18.58 -23.95 -19.56
N GLY A 50 18.07 -23.28 -18.52
CA GLY A 50 18.55 -23.38 -17.15
C GLY A 50 19.90 -22.68 -16.90
N ARG A 51 20.44 -21.98 -17.91
CA ARG A 51 21.74 -21.28 -17.80
C ARG A 51 21.63 -20.08 -16.88
N TYR A 52 20.53 -19.33 -16.94
CA TYR A 52 20.31 -18.15 -16.10
C TYR A 52 20.45 -18.48 -14.59
N GLN A 53 19.85 -19.58 -14.14
CA GLN A 53 19.91 -20.05 -12.75
C GLN A 53 21.33 -20.43 -12.30
N ALA A 54 22.20 -20.80 -13.25
CA ALA A 54 23.56 -21.23 -12.98
C ALA A 54 24.60 -20.09 -13.03
N LEU A 55 24.19 -18.88 -13.41
CA LEU A 55 25.07 -17.72 -13.47
C LEU A 55 25.66 -17.36 -12.10
N GLU A 56 26.85 -16.77 -12.15
CA GLU A 56 27.46 -16.16 -10.97
C GLU A 56 26.74 -14.86 -10.59
N LEU A 57 26.88 -14.43 -9.34
CA LEU A 57 26.18 -13.26 -8.82
C LEU A 57 26.42 -11.98 -9.65
N GLU A 58 27.64 -11.79 -10.15
CA GLU A 58 27.97 -10.60 -10.93
C GLU A 58 27.31 -10.62 -12.32
N GLU A 59 27.22 -11.79 -12.95
CA GLU A 59 26.52 -11.97 -14.23
C GLU A 59 25.01 -11.74 -14.07
N LEU A 60 24.42 -12.18 -12.94
CA LEU A 60 23.01 -11.90 -12.61
C LEU A 60 22.76 -10.40 -12.42
N LYS A 61 23.68 -9.69 -11.76
CA LYS A 61 23.63 -8.22 -11.63
C LYS A 61 23.73 -7.51 -12.97
N GLU A 62 24.62 -7.98 -13.85
CA GLU A 62 24.76 -7.44 -15.21
C GLU A 62 23.45 -7.60 -15.99
N TRP A 63 22.82 -8.78 -15.93
CA TRP A 63 21.48 -8.98 -16.51
C TRP A 63 20.43 -8.05 -15.91
N ASN A 64 20.36 -7.97 -14.58
CA ASN A 64 19.40 -7.11 -13.90
C ASN A 64 19.58 -5.64 -14.28
N HIS A 65 20.83 -5.15 -14.34
CA HIS A 65 21.10 -3.79 -14.81
C HIS A 65 20.70 -3.61 -16.28
N ARG A 66 21.09 -4.54 -17.16
CA ARG A 66 20.82 -4.47 -18.61
C ARG A 66 19.32 -4.36 -18.91
N LEU A 67 18.47 -5.05 -18.15
CA LEU A 67 17.01 -5.05 -18.31
C LEU A 67 16.33 -3.72 -17.90
N TYR A 68 16.99 -2.90 -17.08
CA TYR A 68 16.40 -1.66 -16.53
C TYR A 68 17.20 -0.40 -16.86
N GLN A 69 18.39 -0.53 -17.44
CA GLN A 69 19.41 0.53 -17.58
C GLN A 69 18.89 1.83 -18.20
N ASP A 70 17.93 1.74 -19.11
CA ASP A 70 17.41 2.84 -19.89
C ASP A 70 16.38 3.68 -19.12
N ILE A 71 15.73 3.14 -18.09
CA ILE A 71 14.86 3.92 -17.20
C ILE A 71 15.53 4.34 -15.90
N LEU A 72 16.75 3.90 -15.62
CA LEU A 72 17.44 4.31 -14.38
C LEU A 72 17.58 5.84 -14.32
N PRO A 73 17.61 6.46 -13.12
CA PRO A 73 17.56 7.91 -12.97
C PRO A 73 18.56 8.68 -13.85
N ASP A 74 19.79 8.18 -13.99
CA ASP A 74 20.85 8.83 -14.79
C ASP A 74 20.62 8.79 -16.31
N ARG A 75 19.71 7.94 -16.79
CA ARG A 75 19.41 7.73 -18.22
C ARG A 75 17.99 8.14 -18.60
N TYR A 76 17.10 8.26 -17.62
CA TYR A 76 15.68 8.45 -17.84
C TYR A 76 15.33 9.68 -18.69
N GLU A 77 16.04 10.80 -18.53
CA GLU A 77 15.82 12.02 -19.32
C GLU A 77 16.09 11.85 -20.82
N ALA A 78 16.81 10.79 -21.23
CA ALA A 78 17.08 10.46 -22.62
C ALA A 78 16.41 9.16 -23.07
N SER A 79 15.39 8.69 -22.34
CA SER A 79 14.68 7.44 -22.61
C SER A 79 13.31 7.70 -23.24
N TYR A 80 12.88 6.85 -24.18
CA TYR A 80 11.49 6.87 -24.68
C TYR A 80 10.45 6.49 -23.61
N GLY A 81 10.89 5.91 -22.49
CA GLY A 81 10.09 5.79 -21.28
C GLY A 81 9.86 7.11 -20.54
N ASN A 82 10.51 8.20 -20.91
CA ASN A 82 10.16 9.53 -20.43
C ASN A 82 9.25 10.20 -21.46
N PRO A 83 7.97 10.45 -21.13
CA PRO A 83 7.01 11.03 -22.07
C PRO A 83 7.47 12.37 -22.68
N SER A 84 8.15 13.24 -21.92
CA SER A 84 8.71 14.50 -22.45
C SER A 84 9.79 14.27 -23.50
N TYR A 85 10.65 13.27 -23.30
CA TYR A 85 11.65 12.89 -24.30
C TYR A 85 10.97 12.33 -25.56
N ALA A 86 10.02 11.42 -25.41
CA ALA A 86 9.28 10.85 -26.53
C ALA A 86 8.52 11.93 -27.33
N VAL A 87 7.88 12.88 -26.66
CA VAL A 87 7.22 14.05 -27.30
C VAL A 87 8.23 14.92 -28.04
N ASN A 88 9.41 15.16 -27.48
CA ASN A 88 10.45 15.94 -28.14
C ASN A 88 10.94 15.29 -29.44
N ARG A 89 11.08 13.96 -29.44
CA ARG A 89 11.62 13.19 -30.58
C ARG A 89 10.59 12.90 -31.66
N CYS A 90 9.38 12.50 -31.26
CA CYS A 90 8.35 11.97 -32.16
C CYS A 90 7.17 12.93 -32.37
N GLY A 91 7.16 14.09 -31.70
CA GLY A 91 6.04 15.02 -31.69
C GLY A 91 5.00 14.66 -30.63
N LYS A 92 4.14 15.61 -30.28
CA LYS A 92 3.26 15.51 -29.11
C LYS A 92 2.37 14.27 -29.09
N ASP A 93 1.56 14.08 -30.13
CA ASP A 93 0.56 13.01 -30.12
C ASP A 93 1.19 11.62 -30.27
N TYR A 94 2.17 11.47 -31.16
CA TYR A 94 2.88 10.20 -31.34
C TYR A 94 3.76 9.87 -30.12
N GLY A 95 4.49 10.85 -29.58
CA GLY A 95 5.37 10.66 -28.43
C GLY A 95 4.63 10.11 -27.22
N LEU A 96 3.42 10.60 -26.93
CA LEU A 96 2.59 10.07 -25.84
C LEU A 96 2.15 8.61 -26.09
N ALA A 97 1.72 8.28 -27.32
CA ALA A 97 1.30 6.92 -27.67
C ALA A 97 2.47 5.92 -27.71
N LEU A 98 3.63 6.35 -28.18
CA LEU A 98 4.84 5.52 -28.25
C LEU A 98 5.49 5.36 -26.87
N SER A 99 5.43 6.37 -26.00
CA SER A 99 5.87 6.26 -24.61
C SER A 99 4.98 5.30 -23.81
N PHE A 100 3.66 5.31 -24.07
CA PHE A 100 2.75 4.26 -23.57
C PHE A 100 3.18 2.86 -24.02
N LEU A 101 3.41 2.67 -25.33
CA LEU A 101 3.79 1.36 -25.88
C LEU A 101 5.14 0.88 -25.30
N TYR A 102 6.09 1.80 -25.10
CA TYR A 102 7.34 1.54 -24.39
C TYR A 102 7.06 0.98 -22.99
N ALA A 103 6.21 1.66 -22.22
CA ALA A 103 5.94 1.28 -20.84
C ALA A 103 5.23 -0.07 -20.74
N GLU A 104 4.32 -0.35 -21.68
CA GLU A 104 3.61 -1.63 -21.75
C GLU A 104 4.56 -2.79 -22.14
N LEU A 105 5.48 -2.57 -23.09
CA LEU A 105 6.49 -3.55 -23.49
C LEU A 105 7.41 -3.95 -22.34
N ARG A 106 7.69 -3.04 -21.40
CA ARG A 106 8.54 -3.32 -20.23
C ARG A 106 7.99 -4.41 -19.33
N GLY A 107 6.67 -4.66 -19.36
CA GLY A 107 6.03 -5.80 -18.68
C GLY A 107 6.57 -7.16 -19.15
N ALA A 108 7.16 -7.23 -20.35
CA ALA A 108 7.76 -8.43 -20.91
C ALA A 108 8.89 -9.02 -20.05
N ILE A 109 9.56 -8.21 -19.21
CA ILE A 109 10.53 -8.71 -18.24
C ILE A 109 9.85 -9.71 -17.30
N ALA A 110 8.80 -9.27 -16.60
CA ALA A 110 8.06 -10.11 -15.65
C ALA A 110 7.48 -11.36 -16.32
N TYR A 111 6.86 -11.20 -17.49
CA TYR A 111 6.22 -12.29 -18.23
C TYR A 111 7.23 -13.36 -18.70
N THR A 112 8.49 -12.97 -18.94
CA THR A 112 9.54 -13.92 -19.32
C THR A 112 9.96 -14.79 -18.15
N PHE A 113 10.14 -14.21 -16.96
CA PHE A 113 10.45 -14.97 -15.74
C PHE A 113 9.28 -15.87 -15.32
N GLU A 114 8.04 -15.39 -15.47
CA GLU A 114 6.81 -16.13 -15.17
C GLU A 114 6.39 -17.10 -16.29
N GLN A 115 7.17 -17.18 -17.38
CA GLN A 115 6.96 -18.08 -18.53
C GLN A 115 5.61 -17.85 -19.25
N LYS A 116 5.05 -16.64 -19.19
CA LYS A 116 3.80 -16.23 -19.84
C LYS A 116 4.03 -15.89 -21.32
N THR A 117 4.31 -16.91 -22.13
CA THR A 117 4.62 -16.73 -23.57
C THR A 117 3.47 -16.06 -24.34
N GLU A 118 2.21 -16.32 -23.97
CA GLU A 118 1.05 -15.64 -24.58
C GLU A 118 1.09 -14.12 -24.38
N TYR A 119 1.57 -13.65 -23.24
CA TYR A 119 1.62 -12.22 -22.94
C TYR A 119 2.73 -11.55 -23.76
N LEU A 120 3.86 -12.24 -23.92
CA LEU A 120 4.95 -11.78 -24.78
C LEU A 120 4.49 -11.68 -26.25
N ASP A 121 3.80 -12.72 -26.73
CA ASP A 121 3.22 -12.76 -28.08
C ASP A 121 2.30 -11.56 -28.33
N ILE A 122 1.35 -11.31 -27.41
CA ILE A 122 0.42 -10.18 -27.50
C ILE A 122 1.17 -8.83 -27.58
N LEU A 123 2.16 -8.61 -26.71
CA LEU A 123 2.92 -7.36 -26.69
C LEU A 123 3.77 -7.16 -27.95
N PHE A 124 4.34 -8.24 -28.47
CA PHE A 124 5.17 -8.19 -29.67
C PHE A 124 4.33 -8.01 -30.94
N GLU A 125 3.14 -8.61 -31.01
CA GLU A 125 2.17 -8.33 -32.06
C GLU A 125 1.70 -6.88 -32.02
N LEU A 126 1.43 -6.30 -30.84
CA LEU A 126 1.10 -4.88 -30.71
C LEU A 126 2.21 -3.98 -31.26
N LEU A 127 3.48 -4.26 -30.91
CA LEU A 127 4.62 -3.51 -31.44
C LEU A 127 4.71 -3.61 -32.97
N VAL A 128 4.54 -4.81 -33.51
CA VAL A 128 4.57 -5.06 -34.96
C VAL A 128 3.41 -4.36 -35.68
N GLU A 129 2.19 -4.40 -35.11
CA GLU A 129 1.01 -3.75 -35.70
C GLU A 129 1.18 -2.24 -35.74
N VAL A 130 1.65 -1.63 -34.65
CA VAL A 130 1.94 -0.18 -34.61
C VAL A 130 3.06 0.16 -35.59
N TYR A 131 4.14 -0.62 -35.65
CA TYR A 131 5.22 -0.41 -36.62
C TYR A 131 4.72 -0.44 -38.07
N ASN A 132 3.91 -1.44 -38.43
CA ASN A 132 3.40 -1.61 -39.79
C ASN A 132 2.57 -0.40 -40.26
N GLN A 133 1.85 0.28 -39.35
CA GLN A 133 1.15 1.53 -39.71
C GLN A 133 2.12 2.64 -40.14
N PHE A 134 3.28 2.77 -39.49
CA PHE A 134 4.33 3.71 -39.88
C PHE A 134 5.11 3.29 -41.15
N GLU A 135 5.11 2.00 -41.46
CA GLU A 135 5.70 1.47 -42.70
C GLU A 135 4.79 1.73 -43.90
N GLU A 136 3.48 1.58 -43.74
CA GLU A 136 2.48 1.85 -44.78
C GLU A 136 2.31 3.34 -45.06
N GLU A 137 2.26 4.17 -44.00
CA GLU A 137 2.12 5.61 -44.10
C GLU A 137 3.20 6.30 -43.24
N PRO A 138 4.00 7.25 -43.78
CA PRO A 138 5.04 7.92 -42.99
C PRO A 138 4.54 8.66 -41.76
N TYR A 139 3.27 9.09 -41.76
CA TYR A 139 2.57 9.75 -40.67
C TYR A 139 1.15 9.19 -40.59
N PRO A 140 0.96 7.99 -40.01
CA PRO A 140 -0.36 7.40 -39.91
C PRO A 140 -1.25 8.27 -39.02
N ALA A 141 -2.56 8.28 -39.28
CA ALA A 141 -3.48 9.02 -38.42
C ALA A 141 -3.35 8.56 -36.96
N ILE A 142 -3.16 9.50 -36.01
CA ILE A 142 -2.98 9.14 -34.60
C ILE A 142 -4.19 8.37 -34.05
N GLU A 143 -5.39 8.65 -34.55
CA GLU A 143 -6.60 7.91 -34.21
C GLU A 143 -6.49 6.42 -34.56
N SER A 144 -5.78 6.06 -35.63
CA SER A 144 -5.52 4.66 -36.01
C SER A 144 -4.64 3.95 -34.97
N ILE A 145 -3.56 4.60 -34.52
CA ILE A 145 -2.70 4.06 -33.47
C ILE A 145 -3.48 3.90 -32.16
N LYS A 146 -4.29 4.91 -31.79
CA LYS A 146 -5.14 4.85 -30.59
C LYS A 146 -6.20 3.75 -30.69
N GLU A 147 -6.73 3.49 -31.89
CA GLU A 147 -7.66 2.39 -32.13
C GLU A 147 -6.98 1.02 -31.96
N THR A 148 -5.77 0.82 -32.50
CA THR A 148 -4.97 -0.40 -32.24
C THR A 148 -4.73 -0.60 -30.74
N ILE A 149 -4.34 0.45 -30.00
CA ILE A 149 -4.16 0.38 -28.55
C ILE A 149 -5.48 0.06 -27.83
N TYR A 150 -6.60 0.63 -28.27
CA TYR A 150 -7.92 0.35 -27.71
C TYR A 150 -8.32 -1.11 -27.90
N TRP A 151 -8.09 -1.68 -29.09
CA TRP A 151 -8.41 -3.08 -29.36
C TRP A 151 -7.47 -4.03 -28.63
N TYR A 152 -6.18 -3.73 -28.52
CA TYR A 152 -5.28 -4.44 -27.60
C TYR A 152 -5.86 -4.47 -26.17
N ALA A 153 -6.21 -3.29 -25.63
CA ALA A 153 -6.70 -3.19 -24.28
C ALA A 153 -8.04 -3.91 -24.10
N SER A 154 -8.99 -3.72 -25.02
CA SER A 154 -10.31 -4.32 -24.98
C SER A 154 -10.25 -5.83 -25.17
N ASP A 155 -9.62 -6.31 -26.23
CA ASP A 155 -9.64 -7.72 -26.61
C ASP A 155 -8.95 -8.56 -25.56
N TYR A 156 -7.74 -8.18 -25.14
CA TYR A 156 -6.96 -8.94 -24.17
C TYR A 156 -7.30 -8.64 -22.70
N CYS A 157 -8.27 -7.76 -22.43
CA CYS A 157 -8.79 -7.55 -21.08
C CYS A 157 -9.26 -8.86 -20.43
N ASP A 158 -9.88 -9.76 -21.21
CA ASP A 158 -10.36 -11.06 -20.73
C ASP A 158 -9.25 -12.07 -20.44
N VAL A 159 -8.03 -11.83 -20.90
CA VAL A 159 -6.82 -12.58 -20.53
C VAL A 159 -6.18 -11.96 -19.30
N PHE A 160 -5.68 -10.72 -19.41
CA PHE A 160 -4.89 -10.07 -18.36
C PHE A 160 -5.68 -9.88 -17.06
N VAL A 161 -6.95 -9.45 -17.13
CA VAL A 161 -7.75 -9.20 -15.92
C VAL A 161 -8.24 -10.50 -15.30
N ALA A 162 -8.57 -11.51 -16.10
CA ALA A 162 -9.01 -12.80 -15.59
C ALA A 162 -7.88 -13.53 -14.85
N ASP A 163 -6.69 -13.61 -15.46
CA ASP A 163 -5.51 -14.20 -14.84
C ASP A 163 -5.11 -13.41 -13.60
N ARG A 164 -5.18 -12.07 -13.64
CA ARG A 164 -4.91 -11.24 -12.46
C ARG A 164 -5.80 -11.58 -11.27
N ILE A 165 -7.08 -11.86 -11.50
CA ILE A 165 -8.00 -12.29 -10.42
C ILE A 165 -7.57 -13.66 -9.91
N ARG A 166 -7.22 -14.60 -10.80
CA ARG A 166 -6.76 -15.94 -10.41
C ARG A 166 -5.50 -15.89 -9.56
N GLU A 167 -4.48 -15.15 -9.99
CA GLU A 167 -3.23 -14.94 -9.24
C GLU A 167 -3.45 -14.45 -7.81
N GLN A 168 -4.55 -13.73 -7.55
CA GLN A 168 -4.86 -13.17 -6.23
C GLN A 168 -5.55 -14.13 -5.28
N ILE A 169 -6.11 -15.25 -5.78
CA ILE A 169 -6.95 -16.17 -5.00
C ILE A 169 -6.59 -17.65 -5.16
N ASP A 170 -5.88 -18.01 -6.23
CA ASP A 170 -5.55 -19.39 -6.59
C ASP A 170 -4.17 -19.77 -6.05
N PRO A 171 -4.08 -20.65 -5.03
CA PRO A 171 -2.80 -21.08 -4.47
C PRO A 171 -2.01 -22.02 -5.39
N ASP A 172 -2.59 -22.47 -6.51
CA ASP A 172 -1.88 -23.28 -7.49
C ASP A 172 -1.03 -22.40 -8.45
N GLU A 173 -1.16 -21.07 -8.40
CA GLU A 173 -0.25 -20.12 -9.05
C GLU A 173 1.05 -19.96 -8.21
N THR A 174 1.98 -20.91 -8.38
CA THR A 174 3.09 -21.11 -7.43
C THR A 174 4.41 -20.42 -7.78
N PHE A 175 4.47 -19.45 -8.70
CA PHE A 175 5.77 -18.89 -9.16
C PHE A 175 6.66 -18.41 -8.01
N ALA A 176 6.21 -17.41 -7.24
CA ALA A 176 6.98 -16.88 -6.12
C ALA A 176 7.08 -17.87 -4.95
N ALA A 177 5.99 -18.59 -4.63
CA ALA A 177 6.00 -19.59 -3.56
C ALA A 177 7.03 -20.71 -3.83
N GLY A 178 7.13 -21.15 -5.08
CA GLY A 178 8.12 -22.14 -5.54
C GLY A 178 9.54 -21.65 -5.34
N ILE A 179 9.87 -20.43 -5.79
CA ILE A 179 11.21 -19.84 -5.57
C ILE A 179 11.57 -19.85 -4.08
N ILE A 180 10.68 -19.41 -3.20
CA ILE A 180 10.93 -19.31 -1.74
C ILE A 180 11.13 -20.70 -1.12
N MET A 181 10.30 -21.67 -1.51
CA MET A 181 10.32 -23.00 -0.92
C MET A 181 11.50 -23.84 -1.42
N ASP A 182 11.84 -23.72 -2.71
CA ASP A 182 12.82 -24.59 -3.38
C ASP A 182 14.24 -24.02 -3.38
N SER A 183 14.42 -22.71 -3.18
CA SER A 183 15.75 -22.08 -3.15
C SER A 183 16.46 -22.24 -1.81
N ASP A 184 17.80 -22.22 -1.87
CA ASP A 184 18.67 -21.97 -0.72
C ASP A 184 18.66 -20.47 -0.41
N LEU A 185 18.00 -20.10 0.69
CA LEU A 185 17.85 -18.70 1.08
C LEU A 185 19.07 -18.13 1.81
N ASP A 186 20.14 -18.91 1.97
CA ASP A 186 21.45 -18.40 2.37
C ASP A 186 22.32 -17.99 1.15
N ASP A 187 21.88 -18.30 -0.07
CA ASP A 187 22.49 -17.84 -1.32
C ASP A 187 21.70 -16.69 -1.96
N ILE A 188 22.23 -15.47 -1.84
CA ILE A 188 21.60 -14.24 -2.32
C ILE A 188 21.18 -14.23 -3.81
N ARG A 189 21.75 -15.13 -4.64
CA ARG A 189 21.40 -15.25 -6.06
C ARG A 189 19.92 -15.56 -6.31
N TYR A 190 19.20 -16.12 -5.32
CA TYR A 190 17.77 -16.43 -5.47
C TYR A 190 16.93 -15.18 -5.80
N LEU A 191 17.34 -13.99 -5.32
CA LEU A 191 16.58 -12.74 -5.54
C LEU A 191 16.39 -12.42 -7.02
N TYR A 192 17.39 -12.75 -7.85
CA TYR A 192 17.35 -12.50 -9.29
C TYR A 192 16.42 -13.46 -10.05
N GLN A 193 15.94 -14.53 -9.40
CA GLN A 193 15.00 -15.48 -10.01
C GLN A 193 13.58 -14.94 -10.07
N PHE A 194 13.27 -13.90 -9.28
CA PHE A 194 11.97 -13.25 -9.30
C PHE A 194 11.76 -12.36 -10.52
N GLY A 195 12.80 -11.97 -11.27
CA GLY A 195 12.64 -11.07 -12.41
C GLY A 195 12.21 -9.65 -12.05
N GLU A 196 12.48 -9.22 -10.82
CA GLU A 196 12.31 -7.84 -10.36
C GLU A 196 13.63 -7.06 -10.47
N TYR A 197 13.57 -5.73 -10.46
CA TYR A 197 14.76 -4.91 -10.27
C TYR A 197 15.26 -5.07 -8.83
N ILE A 198 16.54 -5.34 -8.65
CA ILE A 198 17.15 -5.59 -7.33
C ILE A 198 18.13 -4.46 -7.04
N SER A 199 17.84 -3.66 -6.01
CA SER A 199 18.72 -2.61 -5.54
C SER A 199 19.56 -3.08 -4.34
N GLU A 200 20.36 -2.17 -3.80
CA GLU A 200 21.09 -2.41 -2.56
C GLU A 200 20.15 -2.61 -1.35
N ASN A 201 18.92 -2.08 -1.39
CA ASN A 201 17.95 -2.24 -0.31
C ASN A 201 17.56 -3.71 -0.10
N GLU A 202 17.14 -4.40 -1.16
CA GLU A 202 16.73 -5.81 -1.11
C GLU A 202 17.95 -6.69 -0.75
N LEU A 203 19.12 -6.38 -1.31
CA LEU A 203 20.36 -7.12 -1.06
C LEU A 203 20.82 -7.02 0.39
N GLN A 204 20.87 -5.82 0.98
CA GLN A 204 21.30 -5.66 2.37
C GLN A 204 20.25 -6.19 3.35
N THR A 205 18.96 -6.03 3.03
CA THR A 205 17.88 -6.61 3.85
C THR A 205 18.02 -8.13 3.92
N ALA A 206 18.13 -8.80 2.77
CA ALA A 206 18.35 -10.25 2.73
C ALA A 206 19.64 -10.66 3.47
N ARG A 207 20.75 -9.92 3.28
CA ARG A 207 22.02 -10.18 3.99
C ARG A 207 21.91 -9.99 5.49
N HIS A 208 21.15 -9.01 5.97
CA HIS A 208 20.93 -8.80 7.40
C HIS A 208 20.14 -9.98 7.97
N LEU A 209 19.04 -10.35 7.32
CA LEU A 209 18.26 -11.53 7.72
C LEU A 209 19.07 -12.84 7.66
N MET A 210 20.01 -12.96 6.72
CA MET A 210 20.96 -14.08 6.65
C MET A 210 21.83 -14.21 7.91
N LYS A 211 22.20 -13.09 8.54
CA LYS A 211 23.02 -13.04 9.76
C LYS A 211 22.24 -13.34 11.03
N LEU A 212 20.91 -13.17 11.01
CA LEU A 212 20.07 -13.39 12.19
C LEU A 212 19.91 -14.88 12.51
N ASP A 213 19.87 -15.17 13.81
CA ASP A 213 19.56 -16.51 14.31
C ASP A 213 18.17 -16.95 13.84
N ASP A 214 18.04 -18.25 13.54
CA ASP A 214 16.75 -18.85 13.14
C ASP A 214 15.64 -18.62 14.17
N ALA A 215 15.99 -18.47 15.46
CA ALA A 215 15.02 -18.16 16.51
C ALA A 215 14.43 -16.74 16.37
N VAL A 216 15.20 -15.78 15.85
CA VAL A 216 14.74 -14.41 15.57
C VAL A 216 13.85 -14.41 14.33
N ILE A 217 14.30 -15.05 13.23
CA ILE A 217 13.49 -15.21 12.01
C ILE A 217 12.16 -15.90 12.31
N LYS A 218 12.19 -16.95 13.14
CA LYS A 218 10.96 -17.63 13.59
C LYS A 218 10.05 -16.67 14.35
N ARG A 219 10.60 -15.84 15.25
CA ARG A 219 9.80 -14.89 16.04
C ARG A 219 9.13 -13.83 15.16
N MET A 220 9.85 -13.29 14.16
CA MET A 220 9.29 -12.36 13.19
C MET A 220 8.09 -12.97 12.46
N ALA A 221 8.24 -14.20 11.96
CA ALA A 221 7.16 -14.93 11.29
C ALA A 221 6.02 -15.31 12.24
N ASP A 222 6.32 -15.74 13.47
CA ASP A 222 5.32 -16.10 14.46
C ASP A 222 4.43 -14.90 14.80
N VAL A 223 5.00 -13.73 15.11
CA VAL A 223 4.20 -12.54 15.46
C VAL A 223 3.34 -12.09 14.28
N TYR A 224 3.91 -12.07 13.07
CA TYR A 224 3.19 -11.75 11.84
C TYR A 224 2.02 -12.70 11.56
N THR A 225 2.24 -14.02 11.65
CA THR A 225 1.18 -15.01 11.38
C THR A 225 0.19 -15.16 12.54
N GLU A 226 0.62 -14.98 13.78
CA GLU A 226 -0.26 -15.07 14.95
C GLU A 226 -1.16 -13.85 15.07
N GLY A 227 -0.67 -12.65 14.73
CA GLY A 227 -1.52 -11.48 14.53
C GLY A 227 -2.68 -11.83 13.61
N TYR A 228 -2.38 -12.34 12.41
CA TYR A 228 -3.39 -12.79 11.44
C TYR A 228 -4.45 -13.70 12.04
N ARG A 229 -4.03 -14.73 12.78
CA ARG A 229 -4.93 -15.68 13.43
C ARG A 229 -5.78 -15.02 14.53
N ILE A 230 -5.19 -14.14 15.34
CA ILE A 230 -5.89 -13.42 16.42
C ILE A 230 -6.95 -12.49 15.84
N GLY A 231 -6.68 -11.80 14.72
CA GLY A 231 -7.68 -10.98 14.03
C GLY A 231 -8.96 -11.75 13.69
N PHE A 232 -8.86 -13.03 13.30
CA PHE A 232 -10.04 -13.90 13.14
C PHE A 232 -10.75 -14.20 14.46
N VAL A 233 -10.00 -14.47 15.53
CA VAL A 233 -10.57 -14.77 16.86
C VAL A 233 -11.32 -13.56 17.42
N ASN A 234 -10.71 -12.38 17.41
CA ASN A 234 -11.27 -11.16 18.02
C ASN A 234 -12.53 -10.67 17.30
N THR A 235 -12.60 -10.91 15.98
CA THR A 235 -13.77 -10.56 15.16
C THR A 235 -14.80 -11.69 15.07
N GLY A 236 -14.58 -12.82 15.77
CA GLY A 236 -15.50 -13.97 15.77
C GLY A 236 -15.62 -14.67 14.41
N LYS A 237 -14.64 -14.48 13.51
CA LYS A 237 -14.62 -15.04 12.16
C LYS A 237 -14.06 -16.46 12.17
N ASP A 238 -14.75 -17.38 11.51
CA ASP A 238 -14.33 -18.78 11.42
C ASP A 238 -13.28 -18.99 10.32
N LEU A 239 -12.01 -19.02 10.72
CA LEU A 239 -10.87 -19.26 9.84
C LEU A 239 -10.93 -20.62 9.13
N SER A 240 -11.57 -21.64 9.73
CA SER A 240 -11.61 -23.00 9.16
C SER A 240 -12.39 -23.10 7.86
N ARG A 241 -13.17 -22.06 7.53
CA ARG A 241 -13.91 -21.92 6.28
C ARG A 241 -13.06 -21.36 5.14
N LYS A 242 -11.81 -21.01 5.42
CA LYS A 242 -10.86 -20.45 4.45
C LYS A 242 -9.77 -21.45 4.11
N SER A 243 -9.18 -21.28 2.93
CA SER A 243 -8.21 -22.22 2.35
C SER A 243 -6.96 -21.54 1.83
N ALA A 244 -6.97 -20.22 1.63
CA ALA A 244 -5.86 -19.49 1.05
C ALA A 244 -5.61 -18.16 1.78
N VAL A 245 -4.34 -17.82 1.97
CA VAL A 245 -3.87 -16.52 2.50
C VAL A 245 -3.04 -15.84 1.44
N ASN A 246 -3.25 -14.54 1.24
CA ASN A 246 -2.45 -13.79 0.29
C ASN A 246 -1.28 -13.09 0.98
N ILE A 247 -0.06 -13.46 0.64
CA ILE A 247 1.15 -12.89 1.22
C ILE A 247 1.67 -11.80 0.28
N ARG A 248 1.81 -10.59 0.79
CA ARG A 248 2.34 -9.41 0.07
C ARG A 248 3.57 -8.92 0.80
N TYR A 249 4.67 -8.72 0.09
CA TYR A 249 5.93 -8.35 0.72
C TYR A 249 6.92 -7.79 -0.30
N VAL A 250 7.94 -7.10 0.16
CA VAL A 250 9.04 -6.65 -0.71
C VAL A 250 10.19 -7.65 -0.67
N LEU A 251 10.84 -7.88 -1.81
CA LEU A 251 11.92 -8.86 -1.89
C LEU A 251 13.02 -8.58 -0.85
N GLY A 252 13.64 -9.65 -0.37
CA GLY A 252 14.63 -9.64 0.70
C GLY A 252 14.13 -10.23 2.02
N PHE A 253 12.81 -10.40 2.20
CA PHE A 253 12.20 -11.00 3.40
C PHE A 253 11.91 -12.50 3.28
N GLU A 254 12.41 -13.19 2.25
CA GLU A 254 12.02 -14.56 1.91
C GLU A 254 12.31 -15.56 3.04
N ARG A 255 13.37 -15.34 3.84
CA ARG A 255 13.65 -16.17 5.03
C ARG A 255 12.50 -16.12 6.05
N VAL A 256 11.90 -14.95 6.26
CA VAL A 256 10.72 -14.77 7.12
C VAL A 256 9.49 -15.36 6.46
N ILE A 257 9.28 -15.09 5.16
CA ILE A 257 8.14 -15.60 4.40
C ILE A 257 8.12 -17.13 4.37
N LYS A 258 9.26 -17.81 4.21
CA LYS A 258 9.35 -19.28 4.26
C LYS A 258 8.85 -19.85 5.59
N LYS A 259 9.13 -19.18 6.72
CA LYS A 259 8.59 -19.57 8.04
C LYS A 259 7.10 -19.21 8.16
N ALA A 260 6.68 -18.07 7.61
CA ALA A 260 5.28 -17.66 7.61
C ALA A 260 4.39 -18.62 6.81
N ILE A 261 4.83 -19.09 5.63
CA ILE A 261 4.15 -20.15 4.85
C ILE A 261 3.92 -21.38 5.72
N ALA A 262 4.97 -21.88 6.38
CA ALA A 262 4.85 -23.04 7.27
C ALA A 262 3.95 -22.81 8.48
N ASN A 263 3.78 -21.56 8.94
CA ASN A 263 2.84 -21.21 10.00
C ASN A 263 1.40 -21.18 9.48
N PHE A 264 1.16 -20.58 8.31
CA PHE A 264 -0.16 -20.56 7.66
C PHE A 264 -0.65 -21.96 7.25
N GLU A 265 0.24 -22.84 6.80
CA GLU A 265 -0.10 -24.24 6.52
C GLU A 265 -0.66 -24.95 7.77
N LYS A 266 -0.09 -24.68 8.96
CA LYS A 266 -0.62 -25.22 10.23
C LYS A 266 -2.00 -24.67 10.58
N MET A 267 -2.35 -23.51 10.04
CA MET A 267 -3.69 -22.89 10.16
C MET A 267 -4.66 -23.40 9.09
N GLY A 268 -4.22 -24.28 8.18
CA GLY A 268 -5.04 -24.82 7.09
C GLY A 268 -5.07 -23.94 5.83
N LEU A 269 -4.17 -22.96 5.72
CA LEU A 269 -4.13 -22.01 4.60
C LEU A 269 -2.95 -22.31 3.67
N LYS A 270 -3.22 -22.26 2.37
CA LYS A 270 -2.18 -22.27 1.34
C LYS A 270 -1.74 -20.84 1.00
N PRO A 271 -0.45 -20.60 0.69
CA PRO A 271 0.01 -19.28 0.32
C PRO A 271 -0.40 -18.93 -1.12
N VAL A 272 -0.83 -17.69 -1.31
CA VAL A 272 -1.02 -17.04 -2.62
C VAL A 272 -0.08 -15.84 -2.69
N ILE A 273 0.93 -15.90 -3.55
CA ILE A 273 2.01 -14.90 -3.64
C ILE A 273 2.15 -14.44 -5.09
N TYR A 274 1.61 -13.27 -5.40
CA TYR A 274 1.52 -12.74 -6.77
C TYR A 274 2.28 -11.43 -6.93
N ARG A 275 2.80 -11.16 -8.13
CA ARG A 275 3.59 -9.95 -8.42
C ARG A 275 2.72 -8.70 -8.42
N SER A 276 3.28 -7.54 -8.10
CA SER A 276 2.66 -6.26 -8.47
C SER A 276 2.31 -6.20 -9.97
N GLY A 277 1.18 -5.58 -10.31
CA GLY A 277 0.71 -5.52 -11.70
C GLY A 277 1.60 -4.63 -12.55
N VAL A 278 2.03 -5.12 -13.72
CA VAL A 278 2.97 -4.41 -14.62
C VAL A 278 2.32 -3.83 -15.88
N SER A 279 1.18 -4.38 -16.33
CA SER A 279 0.41 -3.87 -17.47
C SER A 279 -0.51 -2.73 -17.06
N VAL A 280 -0.77 -1.78 -17.97
CA VAL A 280 -1.82 -0.77 -17.81
C VAL A 280 -3.21 -1.37 -17.50
N LEU A 281 -3.46 -2.62 -17.91
CA LEU A 281 -4.75 -3.30 -17.70
C LEU A 281 -4.94 -3.76 -16.25
N THR A 282 -3.84 -4.00 -15.53
CA THR A 282 -3.84 -4.65 -14.20
C THR A 282 -3.15 -3.82 -13.10
N LYS A 283 -2.28 -2.86 -13.45
CA LYS A 283 -1.63 -1.96 -12.50
C LYS A 283 -2.63 -0.98 -11.88
N ARG A 284 -2.37 -0.56 -10.64
CA ARG A 284 -3.17 0.45 -9.95
C ARG A 284 -2.38 1.75 -9.87
N GLN A 285 -2.45 2.54 -10.94
CA GLN A 285 -1.64 3.75 -11.09
C GLN A 285 -0.15 3.43 -10.87
N HIS A 286 0.51 4.11 -9.92
CA HIS A 286 1.91 3.92 -9.53
C HIS A 286 2.08 2.98 -8.32
N LEU A 287 0.97 2.48 -7.73
CA LEU A 287 1.01 1.66 -6.52
C LEU A 287 1.42 0.21 -6.84
N LYS A 288 2.32 -0.35 -6.02
CA LYS A 288 2.76 -1.75 -6.10
C LYS A 288 2.02 -2.60 -5.07
N ILE A 289 1.11 -3.46 -5.53
CA ILE A 289 0.32 -4.37 -4.67
C ILE A 289 0.62 -5.82 -5.04
N GLY A 290 1.15 -6.60 -4.10
CA GLY A 290 1.62 -7.96 -4.33
C GLY A 290 3.02 -8.12 -3.73
N TYR A 291 3.86 -8.96 -4.33
CA TYR A 291 5.31 -8.85 -4.16
C TYR A 291 5.94 -7.99 -5.24
N PHE A 292 7.04 -7.32 -4.92
CA PHE A 292 7.86 -6.54 -5.85
C PHE A 292 9.28 -6.42 -5.29
N GLY A 293 10.26 -6.09 -6.14
CA GLY A 293 11.62 -5.73 -5.72
C GLY A 293 11.75 -4.23 -5.49
N ALA A 294 12.84 -3.62 -5.95
CA ALA A 294 12.99 -2.17 -5.92
C ALA A 294 12.21 -1.49 -7.05
N VAL A 295 11.78 -0.25 -6.80
CA VAL A 295 11.27 0.64 -7.85
C VAL A 295 12.47 1.23 -8.60
N ALA A 296 12.76 0.70 -9.79
CA ALA A 296 13.90 1.12 -10.60
C ALA A 296 13.95 2.63 -10.89
N ASN A 297 12.78 3.27 -11.05
CA ASN A 297 12.66 4.71 -11.13
C ASN A 297 11.24 5.17 -10.72
N LYS A 298 11.13 5.90 -9.61
CA LYS A 298 9.85 6.40 -9.07
C LYS A 298 9.20 7.45 -9.98
N GLN A 299 9.99 8.26 -10.70
CA GLN A 299 9.48 9.23 -11.68
C GLN A 299 8.87 8.52 -12.89
N TYR A 300 9.44 7.41 -13.36
CA TYR A 300 8.86 6.59 -14.42
C TYR A 300 7.47 6.05 -14.03
N GLU A 301 7.34 5.46 -12.84
CA GLU A 301 6.05 4.96 -12.35
C GLU A 301 5.01 6.11 -12.23
N TYR A 302 5.46 7.28 -11.78
CA TYR A 302 4.62 8.47 -11.69
C TYR A 302 4.19 8.99 -13.07
N ASP A 303 5.11 9.15 -14.02
CA ASP A 303 4.84 9.66 -15.37
C ASP A 303 3.82 8.77 -16.13
N HIS A 304 3.87 7.45 -15.89
CA HIS A 304 3.01 6.45 -16.53
C HIS A 304 1.75 6.05 -15.74
N ARG A 305 1.44 6.74 -14.63
CA ARG A 305 0.32 6.39 -13.73
C ARG A 305 -1.07 6.46 -14.39
N ASN A 306 -1.21 7.27 -15.44
CA ASN A 306 -2.47 7.61 -16.10
C ASN A 306 -2.53 7.17 -17.57
N ASP A 307 -1.65 6.24 -17.97
CA ASP A 307 -1.53 5.71 -19.33
C ASP A 307 -2.86 5.18 -19.92
N GLN A 308 -3.75 4.69 -19.06
CA GLN A 308 -5.09 4.27 -19.46
C GLN A 308 -5.91 5.38 -20.14
N ALA A 309 -5.56 6.66 -19.98
CA ALA A 309 -6.24 7.79 -20.60
C ALA A 309 -6.34 7.67 -22.14
N LEU A 310 -5.46 6.91 -22.79
CA LEU A 310 -5.49 6.66 -24.24
C LEU A 310 -6.72 5.89 -24.72
N PHE A 311 -7.22 4.95 -23.91
CA PHE A 311 -8.29 4.02 -24.31
C PHE A 311 -9.47 3.98 -23.33
N LEU A 312 -9.35 4.61 -22.16
CA LEU A 312 -10.38 4.57 -21.14
C LEU A 312 -11.65 5.26 -21.60
N ASP A 313 -12.68 4.45 -21.84
CA ASP A 313 -14.04 4.89 -22.09
C ASP A 313 -15.05 4.02 -21.34
N LYS A 314 -16.33 4.41 -21.43
CA LYS A 314 -17.41 3.67 -20.76
C LYS A 314 -17.52 2.23 -21.27
N LYS A 315 -17.31 1.97 -22.57
CA LYS A 315 -17.49 0.63 -23.16
C LYS A 315 -16.42 -0.33 -22.63
N PHE A 316 -15.16 0.11 -22.61
CA PHE A 316 -14.05 -0.65 -22.07
C PHE A 316 -14.28 -1.00 -20.60
N LEU A 317 -14.72 -0.04 -19.78
CA LEU A 317 -14.98 -0.28 -18.36
C LEU A 317 -16.14 -1.25 -18.11
N GLU A 318 -17.22 -1.18 -18.89
CA GLU A 318 -18.30 -2.18 -18.79
C GLU A 318 -17.81 -3.58 -19.18
N ARG A 319 -16.99 -3.70 -20.23
CA ARG A 319 -16.36 -4.97 -20.62
C ARG A 319 -15.45 -5.49 -19.51
N LYS A 320 -14.61 -4.63 -18.92
CA LYS A 320 -13.73 -5.00 -17.80
C LYS A 320 -14.54 -5.48 -16.59
N LEU A 321 -15.65 -4.82 -16.24
CA LEU A 321 -16.54 -5.27 -15.16
C LEU A 321 -17.21 -6.62 -15.48
N GLU A 322 -17.58 -6.86 -16.73
CA GLU A 322 -18.13 -8.14 -17.18
C GLU A 322 -17.11 -9.27 -17.05
N VAL A 323 -15.85 -9.02 -17.44
CA VAL A 323 -14.73 -9.96 -17.24
C VAL A 323 -14.51 -10.24 -15.76
N VAL A 324 -14.44 -9.20 -14.92
CA VAL A 324 -14.27 -9.35 -13.46
C VAL A 324 -15.37 -10.23 -12.87
N LYS A 325 -16.63 -9.94 -13.20
CA LYS A 325 -17.78 -10.70 -12.71
C LYS A 325 -17.77 -12.16 -13.20
N THR A 326 -17.53 -12.36 -14.48
CA THR A 326 -17.53 -13.71 -15.08
C THR A 326 -16.38 -14.55 -14.54
N THR A 327 -15.22 -13.94 -14.34
CA THR A 327 -14.05 -14.61 -13.75
C THR A 327 -14.37 -15.03 -12.32
N TYR A 328 -14.83 -14.11 -11.46
CA TYR A 328 -15.21 -14.46 -10.09
C TYR A 328 -16.30 -15.53 -10.02
N GLU A 329 -17.29 -15.51 -10.92
CA GLU A 329 -18.29 -16.59 -10.99
C GLU A 329 -17.65 -17.95 -11.31
N SER A 330 -16.68 -17.98 -12.22
CA SER A 330 -15.97 -19.20 -12.61
C SER A 330 -15.05 -19.75 -11.50
N CYS A 331 -14.50 -18.89 -10.65
CA CYS A 331 -13.57 -19.23 -9.56
C CYS A 331 -14.16 -18.98 -8.16
N LYS A 332 -15.48 -18.96 -8.02
CA LYS A 332 -16.17 -18.56 -6.78
C LYS A 332 -15.79 -19.37 -5.54
N GLU A 333 -15.44 -20.64 -5.70
CA GLU A 333 -14.98 -21.49 -4.59
C GLU A 333 -13.61 -21.02 -4.06
N LEU A 334 -12.68 -20.66 -4.96
CA LEU A 334 -11.39 -20.08 -4.60
C LEU A 334 -11.57 -18.71 -3.94
N ALA A 335 -12.40 -17.85 -4.54
CA ALA A 335 -12.71 -16.53 -3.98
C ALA A 335 -13.34 -16.61 -2.58
N ALA A 336 -14.27 -17.53 -2.35
CA ALA A 336 -14.86 -17.75 -1.04
C ALA A 336 -13.85 -18.28 0.00
N GLY A 337 -12.86 -19.06 -0.46
CA GLY A 337 -11.75 -19.60 0.35
C GLY A 337 -10.66 -18.59 0.71
N PHE A 338 -10.69 -17.38 0.14
CA PHE A 338 -9.72 -16.32 0.42
C PHE A 338 -9.88 -15.75 1.83
N ALA A 339 -8.84 -15.87 2.64
CA ALA A 339 -8.79 -15.44 4.04
C ALA A 339 -8.40 -13.96 4.20
N GLY A 340 -7.91 -13.31 3.15
CA GLY A 340 -7.42 -11.93 3.20
C GLY A 340 -5.89 -11.82 3.18
N PRO A 341 -5.36 -10.59 3.07
CA PRO A 341 -3.93 -10.36 2.88
C PRO A 341 -3.14 -10.37 4.19
N ALA A 342 -1.91 -10.85 4.14
CA ALA A 342 -0.91 -10.69 5.16
C ALA A 342 0.29 -9.95 4.53
N CYS A 343 0.58 -8.76 5.01
CA CYS A 343 1.49 -7.79 4.40
C CYS A 343 2.76 -7.59 5.24
N ILE A 344 3.92 -7.62 4.58
CA ILE A 344 5.17 -7.05 5.10
C ILE A 344 5.50 -5.83 4.26
N GLU A 345 5.40 -4.65 4.87
CA GLU A 345 5.72 -3.38 4.22
C GLU A 345 7.11 -2.88 4.61
N MET A 346 7.60 -1.90 3.86
CA MET A 346 8.90 -1.28 4.06
C MET A 346 8.75 0.22 4.35
N PHE A 347 9.71 0.77 5.07
CA PHE A 347 9.78 2.22 5.32
C PHE A 347 11.23 2.71 5.42
N GLY A 348 11.41 4.04 5.42
CA GLY A 348 12.72 4.67 5.56
C GLY A 348 13.43 5.00 4.26
N GLU A 349 12.81 4.67 3.12
CA GLU A 349 13.21 5.18 1.80
C GLU A 349 13.26 6.72 1.80
N GLU A 350 14.10 7.27 0.93
CA GLU A 350 14.10 8.71 0.70
C GLU A 350 12.74 9.15 0.11
N PRO A 351 12.11 10.19 0.70
CA PRO A 351 10.85 10.73 0.20
C PRO A 351 10.95 11.09 -1.28
N PHE A 352 9.98 10.65 -2.07
CA PHE A 352 9.93 10.95 -3.49
C PHE A 352 9.02 12.16 -3.73
N ALA A 353 9.62 13.26 -4.18
CA ALA A 353 8.87 14.42 -4.67
C ALA A 353 8.81 14.36 -6.21
N PRO A 354 7.67 13.95 -6.81
CA PRO A 354 7.58 13.83 -8.26
C PRO A 354 7.69 15.18 -8.96
N GLU A 355 8.42 15.21 -10.07
CA GLU A 355 8.38 16.34 -11.00
C GLU A 355 7.06 16.30 -11.78
N GLN A 356 6.33 17.43 -11.78
CA GLN A 356 5.13 17.57 -12.59
C GLN A 356 5.47 17.94 -14.02
N LYS A 357 5.36 16.98 -14.94
CA LYS A 357 5.56 17.19 -16.37
C LYS A 357 4.25 17.58 -17.08
N GLU A 358 4.37 18.43 -18.11
CA GLU A 358 3.24 18.78 -18.99
C GLU A 358 2.93 17.66 -19.98
N ASP A 359 3.96 17.02 -20.52
CA ASP A 359 3.89 16.00 -21.57
C ASP A 359 3.55 14.61 -21.02
N VAL A 360 2.52 14.49 -20.19
CA VAL A 360 2.05 13.20 -19.66
C VAL A 360 0.58 12.99 -19.99
N LEU A 361 0.17 11.73 -20.07
CA LEU A 361 -1.24 11.39 -20.20
C LEU A 361 -1.99 11.77 -18.92
N LYS A 362 -3.10 12.48 -19.08
CA LYS A 362 -3.97 12.91 -17.98
C LYS A 362 -5.38 12.43 -18.26
N LEU A 363 -6.04 11.93 -17.23
CA LEU A 363 -7.46 11.64 -17.31
C LEU A 363 -8.22 12.95 -17.48
N SER A 364 -9.20 12.95 -18.36
CA SER A 364 -10.22 14.01 -18.39
C SER A 364 -11.16 13.88 -17.19
N GLU A 365 -11.87 14.95 -16.81
CA GLU A 365 -12.88 14.92 -15.73
C GLU A 365 -13.87 13.75 -15.90
N LYS A 366 -14.33 13.54 -17.14
CA LYS A 366 -15.22 12.41 -17.48
C LYS A 366 -14.57 11.04 -17.25
N GLN A 367 -13.27 10.92 -17.53
CA GLN A 367 -12.51 9.69 -17.28
C GLN A 367 -12.30 9.46 -15.78
N GLU A 368 -12.04 10.51 -15.00
CA GLU A 368 -11.94 10.44 -13.54
C GLU A 368 -13.26 9.95 -12.91
N GLU A 369 -14.40 10.52 -13.31
CA GLU A 369 -15.73 10.05 -12.89
C GLU A 369 -15.97 8.58 -13.23
N LEU A 370 -15.52 8.15 -14.42
CA LEU A 370 -15.64 6.76 -14.87
C LEU A 370 -14.77 5.80 -14.06
N VAL A 371 -13.53 6.19 -13.71
CA VAL A 371 -12.66 5.39 -12.83
C VAL A 371 -13.29 5.22 -11.45
N LEU A 372 -13.81 6.30 -10.85
CA LEU A 372 -14.46 6.23 -9.54
C LEU A 372 -15.69 5.31 -9.56
N LEU A 373 -16.51 5.39 -10.61
CA LEU A 373 -17.66 4.51 -10.79
C LEU A 373 -17.24 3.05 -10.99
N PHE A 374 -16.16 2.81 -11.74
CA PHE A 374 -15.59 1.49 -11.95
C PHE A 374 -15.08 0.90 -10.63
N ASP A 375 -14.28 1.64 -9.86
CA ASP A 375 -13.73 1.20 -8.57
C ASP A 375 -14.84 0.84 -7.58
N SER A 376 -15.90 1.65 -7.52
CA SER A 376 -17.08 1.36 -6.69
C SER A 376 -17.77 0.06 -7.11
N ARG A 377 -18.04 -0.12 -8.41
CA ARG A 377 -18.70 -1.32 -8.94
C ARG A 377 -17.84 -2.57 -8.84
N GLN A 378 -16.53 -2.47 -9.11
CA GLN A 378 -15.59 -3.57 -8.95
C GLN A 378 -15.51 -4.01 -7.48
N SER A 379 -15.50 -3.05 -6.55
CA SER A 379 -15.49 -3.35 -5.11
C SER A 379 -16.76 -4.07 -4.68
N GLN A 380 -17.93 -3.67 -5.20
CA GLN A 380 -19.20 -4.37 -4.96
C GLN A 380 -19.14 -5.81 -5.47
N ILE A 381 -18.71 -6.02 -6.72
CA ILE A 381 -18.55 -7.38 -7.29
C ILE A 381 -17.59 -8.19 -6.42
N THR A 382 -16.43 -7.63 -6.07
CA THR A 382 -15.43 -8.33 -5.24
C THR A 382 -16.02 -8.75 -3.89
N ASN A 383 -16.81 -7.89 -3.23
CA ASN A 383 -17.45 -8.20 -1.96
C ASN A 383 -18.55 -9.28 -2.07
N GLU A 384 -19.17 -9.46 -3.23
CA GLU A 384 -20.14 -10.56 -3.47
C GLU A 384 -19.46 -11.94 -3.40
N TYR A 385 -18.22 -12.04 -3.90
CA TYR A 385 -17.48 -13.31 -3.99
C TYR A 385 -16.47 -13.50 -2.86
N ILE A 386 -15.79 -12.42 -2.46
CA ILE A 386 -14.84 -12.36 -1.35
C ILE A 386 -15.50 -11.59 -0.21
N ARG A 387 -16.20 -12.34 0.64
CA ARG A 387 -16.96 -11.79 1.77
C ARG A 387 -16.06 -11.11 2.80
N GLY A 388 -16.17 -9.77 2.89
CA GLY A 388 -15.39 -8.93 3.80
C GLY A 388 -15.57 -9.29 5.28
N ASP A 389 -16.79 -9.69 5.65
CA ASP A 389 -17.16 -10.15 6.99
C ASP A 389 -16.56 -11.52 7.36
N GLU A 390 -15.94 -12.23 6.42
CA GLU A 390 -15.32 -13.54 6.65
C GLU A 390 -13.80 -13.56 6.52
N ARG A 391 -13.16 -12.43 6.18
CA ARG A 391 -11.70 -12.34 6.03
C ARG A 391 -11.06 -11.44 7.09
N SER A 392 -9.77 -11.60 7.31
CA SER A 392 -8.95 -10.71 8.14
C SER A 392 -7.74 -10.22 7.34
N PHE A 393 -6.92 -9.38 7.94
CA PHE A 393 -5.63 -9.04 7.39
C PHE A 393 -4.56 -8.97 8.48
N THR A 394 -3.30 -8.87 8.07
CA THR A 394 -2.23 -8.42 8.96
C THR A 394 -1.26 -7.56 8.20
N ILE A 395 -0.68 -6.58 8.88
CA ILE A 395 0.35 -5.72 8.34
C ILE A 395 1.45 -5.53 9.38
N VAL A 396 2.69 -5.61 8.94
CA VAL A 396 3.90 -5.32 9.72
C VAL A 396 4.89 -4.57 8.83
N ALA A 397 5.61 -3.60 9.38
CA ALA A 397 6.57 -2.81 8.62
C ALA A 397 8.01 -2.97 9.16
N TYR A 398 8.99 -2.91 8.26
CA TYR A 398 10.42 -2.96 8.57
C TYR A 398 11.20 -1.89 7.80
N PRO A 399 12.31 -1.38 8.35
CA PRO A 399 13.07 -0.34 7.68
C PRO A 399 13.87 -0.92 6.50
N VAL A 400 14.19 -0.07 5.53
CA VAL A 400 15.18 -0.34 4.46
C VAL A 400 16.52 0.36 4.74
N PRO A 401 17.63 -0.08 4.10
CA PRO A 401 18.96 0.53 4.26
C PRO A 401 19.03 2.05 4.06
N GLU A 402 18.19 2.62 3.18
CA GLU A 402 18.06 4.08 2.99
C GLU A 402 17.70 4.84 4.27
N ILE A 403 17.25 4.16 5.33
CA ILE A 403 16.95 4.80 6.61
C ILE A 403 18.19 5.43 7.27
N GLY A 404 19.40 4.94 6.94
CA GLY A 404 20.67 5.57 7.30
C GLY A 404 21.76 4.59 7.75
N GLU A 405 22.94 5.13 8.11
CA GLU A 405 24.15 4.35 8.42
C GLU A 405 23.99 3.35 9.58
N ARG A 406 23.02 3.56 10.49
CA ARG A 406 22.70 2.67 11.61
C ARG A 406 21.62 1.62 11.25
N TYR A 407 21.45 1.32 9.96
CA TYR A 407 20.41 0.44 9.44
C TYR A 407 20.23 -0.86 10.24
N GLU A 408 21.28 -1.66 10.42
CA GLU A 408 21.18 -2.96 11.12
C GLU A 408 20.69 -2.79 12.57
N GLU A 409 21.18 -1.76 13.29
CA GLU A 409 20.72 -1.45 14.66
C GLU A 409 19.25 -1.02 14.69
N ILE A 410 18.83 -0.20 13.71
CA ILE A 410 17.44 0.26 13.59
C ILE A 410 16.54 -0.92 13.26
N PHE A 411 16.96 -1.80 12.34
CA PHE A 411 16.23 -3.00 11.96
C PHE A 411 16.01 -3.92 13.17
N ASP A 412 17.06 -4.18 13.95
CA ASP A 412 16.98 -5.01 15.16
C ASP A 412 16.07 -4.39 16.23
N GLU A 413 16.11 -3.06 16.38
CA GLU A 413 15.20 -2.34 17.27
C GLU A 413 13.74 -2.43 16.81
N ILE A 414 13.49 -2.38 15.50
CA ILE A 414 12.15 -2.57 14.93
C ILE A 414 11.67 -4.02 15.10
N ILE A 415 12.54 -5.02 14.97
CA ILE A 415 12.21 -6.41 15.36
C ILE A 415 11.76 -6.44 16.83
N ARG A 416 12.48 -5.76 17.73
CA ARG A 416 12.12 -5.70 19.14
C ARG A 416 10.76 -5.03 19.36
N ILE A 417 10.48 -3.94 18.68
CA ILE A 417 9.20 -3.21 18.73
C ILE A 417 8.05 -4.08 18.21
N ASN A 418 8.23 -4.72 17.05
CA ASN A 418 7.24 -5.60 16.44
C ASN A 418 6.98 -6.85 17.29
N THR A 419 7.89 -7.23 18.18
CA THR A 419 7.80 -8.43 19.03
C THR A 419 7.58 -8.15 20.52
N LEU A 420 7.12 -6.93 20.86
CA LEU A 420 6.71 -6.59 22.22
C LEU A 420 5.61 -7.53 22.74
N ASP A 421 5.58 -7.75 24.06
CA ASP A 421 4.65 -8.70 24.69
C ASP A 421 3.21 -8.17 24.67
N ALA A 422 2.40 -8.70 23.74
CA ALA A 422 1.00 -8.31 23.58
C ALA A 422 0.18 -8.46 24.87
N GLY A 423 0.41 -9.51 25.67
CA GLY A 423 -0.33 -9.73 26.92
C GLY A 423 -0.02 -8.71 28.03
N THR A 424 1.15 -8.06 27.99
CA THR A 424 1.47 -6.94 28.88
C THR A 424 0.74 -5.68 28.43
N TYR A 425 0.77 -5.38 27.12
CA TYR A 425 0.07 -4.22 26.56
C TYR A 425 -1.44 -4.34 26.73
N GLU A 426 -2.02 -5.51 26.48
CA GLU A 426 -3.45 -5.81 26.66
C GLU A 426 -3.96 -5.36 28.04
N LYS A 427 -3.22 -5.69 29.11
CA LYS A 427 -3.61 -5.39 30.50
C LYS A 427 -3.55 -3.90 30.81
N VAL A 428 -2.52 -3.22 30.31
CA VAL A 428 -2.29 -1.79 30.53
C VAL A 428 -3.30 -0.98 29.72
N GLN A 429 -3.51 -1.34 28.46
CA GLN A 429 -4.54 -0.79 27.60
C GLN A 429 -5.93 -1.00 28.21
N GLN A 430 -6.22 -2.17 28.76
CA GLN A 430 -7.49 -2.41 29.45
C GLN A 430 -7.66 -1.48 30.68
N THR A 431 -6.59 -1.18 31.40
CA THR A 431 -6.63 -0.24 32.53
C THR A 431 -6.98 1.18 32.05
N LEU A 432 -6.46 1.61 30.90
CA LEU A 432 -6.85 2.88 30.26
C LEU A 432 -8.31 2.85 29.81
N ILE A 433 -8.74 1.77 29.14
CA ILE A 433 -10.11 1.58 28.67
C ILE A 433 -11.10 1.63 29.82
N ASP A 434 -10.80 0.97 30.94
CA ASP A 434 -11.69 0.97 32.11
C ASP A 434 -11.86 2.38 32.72
N ALA A 435 -10.85 3.25 32.61
CA ALA A 435 -10.96 4.66 32.98
C ALA A 435 -11.76 5.46 31.94
N LEU A 436 -11.50 5.24 30.65
CA LEU A 436 -12.17 5.90 29.53
C LEU A 436 -13.67 5.58 29.47
N ASP A 437 -14.07 4.33 29.73
CA ASP A 437 -15.45 3.85 29.75
C ASP A 437 -16.33 4.55 30.80
N GLN A 438 -15.73 5.25 31.77
CA GLN A 438 -16.43 6.04 32.78
C GLN A 438 -16.73 7.48 32.31
N GLY A 439 -16.12 7.92 31.22
CA GLY A 439 -16.17 9.29 30.74
C GLY A 439 -17.46 9.69 30.05
N GLU A 440 -17.83 10.95 30.22
CA GLU A 440 -18.74 11.66 29.31
C GLU A 440 -17.96 12.24 28.13
N TYR A 441 -16.78 12.81 28.39
CA TYR A 441 -15.87 13.31 27.37
C TYR A 441 -14.41 13.19 27.82
N VAL A 442 -13.48 13.29 26.88
CA VAL A 442 -12.05 13.43 27.13
C VAL A 442 -11.62 14.85 26.78
N HIS A 443 -10.82 15.46 27.64
CA HIS A 443 -10.19 16.76 27.41
C HIS A 443 -8.70 16.59 27.15
N ILE A 444 -8.26 17.10 26.00
CA ILE A 444 -6.87 17.04 25.55
C ILE A 444 -6.32 18.45 25.49
N LEU A 445 -5.20 18.66 26.18
CA LEU A 445 -4.51 19.95 26.23
C LEU A 445 -3.06 19.81 25.75
N GLY A 446 -2.63 20.71 24.87
CA GLY A 446 -1.25 20.86 24.44
C GLY A 446 -0.38 21.69 25.41
N ASP A 447 0.93 21.50 25.32
CA ASP A 447 1.97 22.32 25.95
C ASP A 447 3.13 22.58 24.98
N ASN A 448 4.18 23.30 25.42
CA ASN A 448 5.43 23.48 24.67
C ASN A 448 5.22 24.09 23.27
N GLY A 449 4.25 25.01 23.15
CA GLY A 449 3.90 25.66 21.88
C GLY A 449 2.76 24.96 21.13
N ASN A 450 2.38 23.75 21.54
CA ASN A 450 1.17 23.10 21.07
C ASN A 450 -0.07 23.78 21.68
N ARG A 451 -1.02 24.17 20.83
CA ARG A 451 -2.22 24.94 21.16
C ARG A 451 -3.48 24.08 21.26
N THR A 452 -3.33 22.75 21.26
CA THR A 452 -4.47 21.83 21.34
C THR A 452 -5.28 22.12 22.59
N ASP A 453 -6.59 22.31 22.39
CA ASP A 453 -7.62 22.36 23.42
C ASP A 453 -8.85 21.73 22.80
N LEU A 454 -8.95 20.42 22.97
CA LEU A 454 -9.91 19.58 22.27
C LEU A 454 -10.75 18.78 23.26
N LYS A 455 -12.07 18.92 23.15
CA LYS A 455 -13.04 18.08 23.83
C LYS A 455 -13.55 17.02 22.86
N VAL A 456 -13.37 15.75 23.21
CA VAL A 456 -13.92 14.60 22.46
C VAL A 456 -15.04 13.96 23.26
N GLN A 457 -16.25 13.98 22.72
CA GLN A 457 -17.43 13.40 23.34
C GLN A 457 -17.43 11.86 23.19
N LEU A 458 -17.69 11.15 24.29
CA LEU A 458 -17.69 9.69 24.32
C LEU A 458 -19.10 9.10 24.20
N TYR A 459 -19.17 7.86 23.72
CA TYR A 459 -20.42 7.12 23.57
C TYR A 459 -21.06 6.82 24.94
N PRO A 460 -22.36 7.06 25.14
CA PRO A 460 -23.02 6.75 26.41
C PRO A 460 -23.31 5.25 26.53
N LEU A 461 -22.45 4.52 27.26
CA LEU A 461 -22.66 3.09 27.57
C LEU A 461 -24.02 2.82 28.24
N LYS A 462 -24.66 1.72 27.84
CA LYS A 462 -25.93 1.25 28.42
C LYS A 462 -25.70 0.18 29.47
N ASP A 463 -24.78 -0.76 29.21
CA ASP A 463 -24.39 -1.83 30.13
C ASP A 463 -22.86 -1.94 30.23
N PRO A 464 -22.20 -1.21 31.15
CA PRO A 464 -20.73 -1.21 31.29
C PRO A 464 -20.11 -2.58 31.65
N GLN A 465 -20.93 -3.56 32.04
CA GLN A 465 -20.46 -4.93 32.29
C GLN A 465 -20.35 -5.75 31.01
N LYS A 466 -20.98 -5.33 29.92
CA LYS A 466 -21.01 -6.05 28.63
C LYS A 466 -20.55 -5.22 27.45
N GLU A 467 -20.53 -3.90 27.59
CA GLU A 467 -20.22 -2.94 26.54
C GLU A 467 -18.98 -2.14 26.94
N THR A 468 -18.21 -1.73 25.94
CA THR A 468 -17.04 -0.86 26.07
C THR A 468 -17.03 0.14 24.91
N ILE A 469 -16.45 1.33 25.15
CA ILE A 469 -16.35 2.40 24.16
C ILE A 469 -15.13 2.17 23.29
N PHE A 470 -14.00 1.80 23.89
CA PHE A 470 -12.71 1.71 23.22
C PHE A 470 -12.32 0.28 22.86
N GLU A 471 -11.68 0.11 21.72
CA GLU A 471 -11.03 -1.13 21.29
C GLU A 471 -9.62 -1.26 21.89
N ASN A 472 -9.28 -2.47 22.32
CA ASN A 472 -7.96 -2.83 22.83
C ASN A 472 -7.10 -3.36 21.68
N CYS A 473 -6.42 -2.45 20.98
CA CYS A 473 -5.58 -2.77 19.82
C CYS A 473 -4.23 -3.32 20.29
N VAL A 474 -4.19 -4.64 20.40
CA VAL A 474 -2.96 -5.41 20.51
C VAL A 474 -2.48 -5.80 19.11
N ALA A 475 -1.35 -6.47 18.96
CA ALA A 475 -0.78 -6.83 17.65
C ALA A 475 -1.58 -7.95 16.94
N ASP A 476 -2.88 -7.75 16.72
CA ASP A 476 -3.85 -8.71 16.18
C ASP A 476 -4.23 -8.48 14.71
N VAL A 477 -3.95 -7.30 14.14
CA VAL A 477 -3.98 -7.03 12.69
C VAL A 477 -2.90 -6.03 12.30
N ASN A 478 -2.69 -5.01 13.13
CA ASN A 478 -1.69 -3.97 12.95
C ASN A 478 -0.53 -4.24 13.91
N ILE A 479 0.66 -4.50 13.38
CA ILE A 479 1.87 -4.80 14.17
C ILE A 479 2.82 -3.61 14.01
N PRO A 480 3.30 -2.99 15.11
CA PRO A 480 3.34 -3.49 16.50
C PRO A 480 2.07 -3.22 17.32
N VAL A 481 2.04 -3.72 18.57
CA VAL A 481 1.09 -3.26 19.60
C VAL A 481 1.12 -1.74 19.73
N GLY A 482 0.01 -1.14 20.20
CA GLY A 482 0.17 0.06 21.00
C GLY A 482 -0.83 1.18 20.84
N GLU A 483 -2.14 0.91 20.87
CA GLU A 483 -3.14 1.98 21.03
C GLU A 483 -4.44 1.48 21.68
N VAL A 484 -5.24 2.42 22.16
CA VAL A 484 -6.67 2.20 22.45
C VAL A 484 -7.46 3.24 21.66
N PHE A 485 -8.47 2.82 20.91
CA PHE A 485 -9.16 3.72 19.97
C PHE A 485 -10.68 3.57 20.01
N THR A 486 -11.41 4.59 19.55
CA THR A 486 -12.88 4.58 19.44
C THR A 486 -13.32 5.45 18.27
N SER A 487 -14.53 5.20 17.74
CA SER A 487 -15.25 6.22 16.99
C SER A 487 -15.91 7.20 17.96
N PRO A 488 -15.60 8.51 17.91
CA PRO A 488 -16.17 9.47 18.84
C PRO A 488 -17.61 9.85 18.47
N VAL A 489 -18.35 10.37 19.45
CA VAL A 489 -19.64 11.02 19.18
C VAL A 489 -19.35 12.41 18.60
N LEU A 490 -19.90 12.73 17.43
CA LEU A 490 -19.62 14.02 16.79
C LEU A 490 -20.26 15.16 17.58
N GLU A 491 -21.52 15.04 17.97
CA GLU A 491 -22.22 16.06 18.74
C GLU A 491 -21.56 16.29 20.10
N GLY A 492 -21.13 17.55 20.36
CA GLY A 492 -20.41 17.90 21.58
C GLY A 492 -18.89 17.72 21.52
N THR A 493 -18.35 17.10 20.47
CA THR A 493 -16.91 17.12 20.16
C THR A 493 -16.55 18.46 19.53
N SER A 494 -15.64 19.23 20.12
CA SER A 494 -15.28 20.57 19.62
C SER A 494 -13.95 21.03 20.21
N GLY A 495 -13.27 21.93 19.49
CA GLY A 495 -12.00 22.51 19.93
C GLY A 495 -10.96 22.57 18.83
N LEU A 496 -9.74 22.92 19.21
CA LEU A 496 -8.59 23.01 18.31
C LEU A 496 -7.69 21.79 18.50
N LEU A 497 -7.41 21.09 17.40
CA LEU A 497 -6.28 20.18 17.28
C LEU A 497 -5.12 20.95 16.64
N HIS A 498 -3.96 20.94 17.29
CA HIS A 498 -2.75 21.57 16.79
C HIS A 498 -1.59 20.60 16.87
N VAL A 499 -0.74 20.56 15.84
CA VAL A 499 0.52 19.80 15.84
C VAL A 499 1.62 20.66 15.25
N SER A 500 2.75 20.78 15.95
CA SER A 500 3.84 21.67 15.53
C SER A 500 4.46 21.25 14.20
N LYS A 501 4.61 19.94 14.00
CA LYS A 501 5.15 19.32 12.79
C LYS A 501 4.65 17.87 12.70
N VAL A 502 4.12 17.49 11.55
CA VAL A 502 3.67 16.11 11.28
C VAL A 502 3.89 15.75 9.82
N TYR A 503 4.11 14.47 9.54
CA TYR A 503 4.16 13.93 8.18
C TYR A 503 2.94 13.05 7.96
N LEU A 504 2.15 13.36 6.93
CA LEU A 504 0.94 12.63 6.56
C LEU A 504 1.02 12.34 5.06
N ASN A 505 0.87 11.07 4.65
CA ASN A 505 0.92 10.67 3.23
C ASN A 505 2.17 11.20 2.49
N GLU A 506 3.36 11.05 3.08
CA GLU A 506 4.66 11.54 2.56
C GLU A 506 4.78 13.08 2.48
N LEU A 507 3.77 13.82 2.92
CA LEU A 507 3.73 15.27 2.91
C LEU A 507 3.98 15.83 4.31
N GLN A 508 4.86 16.83 4.41
CA GLN A 508 5.13 17.51 5.66
C GLN A 508 4.09 18.61 5.91
N TYR A 509 3.56 18.69 7.12
CA TYR A 509 2.75 19.80 7.61
C TYR A 509 3.48 20.48 8.77
N LYS A 510 3.58 21.81 8.69
CA LYS A 510 4.12 22.65 9.76
C LYS A 510 2.98 23.41 10.40
N ASP A 511 2.96 23.51 11.73
CA ASP A 511 1.96 24.28 12.48
C ASP A 511 0.51 23.93 12.07
N LEU A 512 0.22 22.63 11.92
CA LEU A 512 -1.08 22.16 11.44
C LEU A 512 -2.16 22.44 12.48
N GLU A 513 -3.22 23.12 12.09
CA GLU A 513 -4.37 23.48 12.92
C GLU A 513 -5.66 22.96 12.27
N ILE A 514 -6.47 22.24 13.05
CA ILE A 514 -7.82 21.82 12.65
C ILE A 514 -8.80 22.15 13.77
N THR A 515 -9.80 22.97 13.47
CA THR A 515 -10.86 23.34 14.40
C THR A 515 -12.10 22.50 14.16
N PHE A 516 -12.61 21.86 15.21
CA PHE A 516 -13.82 21.05 15.16
C PHE A 516 -15.02 21.76 15.79
N ALA A 517 -16.17 21.66 15.14
CA ALA A 517 -17.48 22.03 15.69
C ALA A 517 -18.46 20.87 15.52
N ASN A 518 -18.95 20.33 16.64
CA ASN A 518 -19.72 19.08 16.68
C ASN A 518 -19.07 17.97 15.83
N GLY A 519 -17.78 17.73 16.05
CA GLY A 519 -17.02 16.65 15.42
C GLY A 519 -16.74 16.84 13.93
N MET A 520 -17.21 17.92 13.30
CA MET A 520 -16.91 18.24 11.90
C MET A 520 -15.82 19.29 11.81
N ILE A 521 -14.95 19.20 10.80
CA ILE A 521 -13.97 20.25 10.50
C ILE A 521 -14.71 21.54 10.14
N ALA A 522 -14.49 22.58 10.95
CA ALA A 522 -15.09 23.90 10.80
C ALA A 522 -14.12 24.93 10.21
N ASP A 523 -12.83 24.81 10.51
CA ASP A 523 -11.75 25.59 9.92
C ASP A 523 -10.42 24.81 10.02
N TYR A 524 -9.45 25.19 9.20
CA TYR A 524 -8.12 24.58 9.19
C TYR A 524 -7.07 25.55 8.64
N ASN A 525 -5.81 25.34 9.04
CA ASN A 525 -4.66 26.07 8.51
C ASN A 525 -3.35 25.29 8.74
N CYS A 526 -2.28 25.71 8.07
CA CYS A 526 -0.91 25.30 8.39
C CYS A 526 0.07 26.45 8.12
N GLY A 527 1.34 26.23 8.44
CA GLY A 527 2.46 27.15 8.25
C GLY A 527 3.45 26.70 7.16
N ASN A 528 2.98 25.98 6.14
CA ASN A 528 3.83 25.47 5.05
C ASN A 528 4.29 26.56 4.08
N PHE A 529 3.42 27.54 3.83
CA PHE A 529 3.59 28.63 2.87
C PHE A 529 3.32 29.99 3.55
N ASP A 530 3.84 31.06 2.96
CA ASP A 530 3.68 32.43 3.49
C ASP A 530 2.23 32.93 3.43
N ARG A 531 1.43 32.40 2.49
CA ARG A 531 0.04 32.82 2.26
C ARG A 531 -0.94 31.79 2.80
N GLU A 532 -1.81 32.24 3.70
CA GLU A 532 -2.86 31.41 4.31
C GLU A 532 -3.74 30.68 3.28
N LEU A 533 -4.07 31.32 2.16
CA LEU A 533 -4.84 30.67 1.09
C LEU A 533 -4.14 29.44 0.51
N GLU A 534 -2.82 29.48 0.35
CA GLU A 534 -2.01 28.36 -0.17
C GLU A 534 -1.92 27.23 0.88
N ASN A 535 -1.86 27.58 2.17
CA ASN A 535 -1.93 26.60 3.27
C ASN A 535 -3.28 25.88 3.32
N LYS A 536 -4.39 26.62 3.16
CA LYS A 536 -5.72 26.03 3.12
C LYS A 536 -5.91 25.15 1.88
N GLU A 537 -5.47 25.58 0.71
CA GLU A 537 -5.53 24.78 -0.51
C GLU A 537 -4.73 23.48 -0.36
N TYR A 538 -3.55 23.55 0.25
CA TYR A 538 -2.72 22.38 0.53
C TYR A 538 -3.40 21.35 1.45
N ILE A 539 -4.09 21.80 2.51
CA ILE A 539 -4.88 20.93 3.39
C ILE A 539 -6.12 20.38 2.68
N HIS A 540 -6.82 21.22 1.91
CA HIS A 540 -8.01 20.85 1.16
C HIS A 540 -7.73 19.69 0.20
N ASP A 541 -6.63 19.78 -0.54
CA ASP A 541 -6.30 18.78 -1.56
C ASP A 541 -5.79 17.46 -0.97
N ASN A 542 -5.07 17.52 0.15
CA ASN A 542 -4.30 16.38 0.64
C ASN A 542 -4.82 15.73 1.95
N ILE A 543 -5.52 16.48 2.82
CA ILE A 543 -6.15 15.95 4.04
C ILE A 543 -7.66 15.81 3.84
N LEU A 544 -8.31 16.83 3.25
CA LEU A 544 -9.75 16.76 2.99
C LEU A 544 -10.08 15.99 1.71
N HIS A 545 -9.08 15.65 0.88
CA HIS A 545 -9.27 15.00 -0.42
C HIS A 545 -10.34 15.69 -1.29
N LYS A 546 -10.36 17.03 -1.24
CA LYS A 546 -11.31 17.91 -1.93
C LYS A 546 -12.76 17.80 -1.45
N HIS A 547 -13.01 17.14 -0.31
CA HIS A 547 -14.29 17.21 0.37
C HIS A 547 -14.45 18.59 1.06
N PRO A 548 -15.69 19.10 1.16
CA PRO A 548 -15.92 20.40 1.81
C PRO A 548 -15.63 20.39 3.31
N THR A 549 -15.75 19.23 3.96
CA THR A 549 -15.46 19.00 5.39
C THR A 549 -15.36 17.49 5.61
N LEU A 550 -14.74 17.09 6.72
CA LEU A 550 -14.65 15.70 7.19
C LEU A 550 -15.07 15.61 8.67
N PRO A 551 -15.63 14.47 9.13
CA PRO A 551 -15.83 14.21 10.54
C PRO A 551 -14.53 13.77 11.23
N LEU A 552 -14.49 13.88 12.56
CA LEU A 552 -13.54 13.17 13.41
C LEU A 552 -13.99 11.70 13.49
N GLY A 553 -13.34 10.85 12.70
CA GLY A 553 -13.68 9.43 12.57
C GLY A 553 -13.14 8.57 13.70
N GLU A 554 -12.00 8.96 14.28
CA GLU A 554 -11.31 8.23 15.35
C GLU A 554 -10.74 9.18 16.41
N PHE A 555 -10.78 8.72 17.65
CA PHE A 555 -9.91 9.21 18.72
C PHE A 555 -9.19 8.02 19.36
N ALA A 556 -7.87 8.16 19.52
CA ALA A 556 -7.05 7.11 20.08
C ALA A 556 -5.93 7.63 20.98
N ILE A 557 -5.45 6.75 21.85
CA ILE A 557 -4.28 6.98 22.70
C ILE A 557 -3.24 5.90 22.37
N GLY A 558 -2.22 6.27 21.61
CA GLY A 558 -1.03 5.46 21.44
C GLY A 558 -0.35 5.18 22.77
N THR A 559 0.15 3.97 22.94
CA THR A 559 0.81 3.45 24.15
C THR A 559 2.21 2.90 23.87
N ASN A 560 2.69 2.93 22.62
CA ASN A 560 4.00 2.42 22.25
C ASN A 560 5.11 3.46 22.46
N THR A 561 5.35 3.81 23.73
CA THR A 561 6.46 4.70 24.13
C THR A 561 7.83 4.12 23.78
N THR A 562 7.93 2.80 23.59
CA THR A 562 9.13 2.13 23.09
C THR A 562 9.46 2.57 21.66
N ALA A 563 8.48 2.53 20.76
CA ALA A 563 8.63 3.02 19.39
C ALA A 563 8.93 4.53 19.37
N TYR A 564 8.25 5.31 20.21
CA TYR A 564 8.51 6.74 20.35
C TYR A 564 9.97 7.05 20.71
N VAL A 565 10.51 6.39 21.74
CA VAL A 565 11.91 6.60 22.16
C VAL A 565 12.90 6.11 21.10
N ALA A 566 12.61 4.98 20.44
CA ALA A 566 13.45 4.47 19.37
C ALA A 566 13.51 5.46 18.19
N ALA A 567 12.36 5.99 17.75
CA ALA A 567 12.28 6.96 16.67
C ALA A 567 13.17 8.16 16.94
N ARG A 568 13.11 8.73 18.16
CA ARG A 568 13.95 9.85 18.60
C ARG A 568 15.43 9.52 18.71
N LYS A 569 15.76 8.36 19.29
CA LYS A 569 17.16 7.89 19.44
C LYS A 569 17.86 7.79 18.09
N TYR A 570 17.13 7.36 17.07
CA TYR A 570 17.67 7.18 15.73
C TYR A 570 17.47 8.39 14.81
N GLY A 571 16.60 9.34 15.17
CA GLY A 571 16.29 10.53 14.36
C GLY A 571 15.45 10.16 13.13
N ILE A 572 14.51 9.23 13.29
CA ILE A 572 13.72 8.61 12.20
C ILE A 572 12.22 8.84 12.37
N GLU A 573 11.80 9.75 13.24
CA GLU A 573 10.38 10.07 13.48
C GLU A 573 9.64 10.38 12.17
N GLU A 574 10.31 11.10 11.28
CA GLU A 574 9.82 11.54 9.97
C GLU A 574 9.72 10.41 8.94
N LYS A 575 10.42 9.31 9.20
CA LYS A 575 10.53 8.14 8.34
C LYS A 575 9.64 6.98 8.82
N MET A 576 9.04 7.09 10.01
CA MET A 576 8.15 6.05 10.53
C MET A 576 6.85 5.97 9.71
N PRO A 577 6.43 4.77 9.31
CA PRO A 577 5.16 4.60 8.62
C PRO A 577 4.01 4.91 9.59
N ILE A 578 2.86 5.34 9.07
CA ILE A 578 1.66 5.68 9.87
C ILE A 578 1.32 4.53 10.84
N LEU A 579 1.40 3.28 10.37
CA LEU A 579 1.23 2.05 11.15
C LEU A 579 1.97 2.04 12.50
N ILE A 580 3.18 2.61 12.55
CA ILE A 580 4.00 2.72 13.77
C ILE A 580 3.79 4.08 14.43
N ALA A 581 3.75 5.16 13.64
CA ALA A 581 3.69 6.53 14.13
C ALA A 581 2.42 6.83 14.95
N GLU A 582 1.26 6.30 14.54
CA GLU A 582 -0.02 6.45 15.26
C GLU A 582 0.07 5.87 16.70
N LYS A 583 0.88 4.83 16.90
CA LYS A 583 1.06 4.17 18.20
C LYS A 583 2.00 4.94 19.14
N MET A 584 2.63 6.01 18.67
CA MET A 584 3.65 6.79 19.38
C MET A 584 3.10 8.02 20.12
N GLY A 585 1.78 8.22 20.16
CA GLY A 585 1.12 9.32 20.87
C GLY A 585 -0.40 9.24 20.74
N PRO A 586 -1.19 10.13 21.37
CA PRO A 586 -2.60 10.27 21.03
C PRO A 586 -2.76 10.78 19.61
N HIS A 587 -3.72 10.20 18.89
CA HIS A 587 -4.01 10.57 17.51
C HIS A 587 -5.50 10.70 17.23
N PHE A 588 -5.77 11.40 16.15
CA PHE A 588 -7.11 11.84 15.75
C PHE A 588 -7.24 11.65 14.25
N ALA A 589 -8.14 10.76 13.82
CA ALA A 589 -8.37 10.54 12.40
C ALA A 589 -9.48 11.45 11.88
N VAL A 590 -9.18 12.22 10.83
CA VAL A 590 -10.21 12.92 10.05
C VAL A 590 -10.64 12.06 8.86
N GLY A 591 -11.95 11.97 8.63
CA GLY A 591 -12.54 11.10 7.60
C GLY A 591 -13.44 10.02 8.19
N ASP A 592 -13.46 8.85 7.56
CA ASP A 592 -14.34 7.75 7.92
C ASP A 592 -13.94 7.10 9.26
N THR A 593 -14.85 6.34 9.88
CA THR A 593 -14.52 5.60 11.12
C THR A 593 -13.60 4.41 10.82
N CYS A 594 -12.85 3.95 11.83
CA CYS A 594 -12.00 2.74 11.75
C CYS A 594 -12.81 1.47 11.38
N TYR A 595 -14.13 1.52 11.63
CA TYR A 595 -15.07 0.44 11.35
C TYR A 595 -15.75 0.56 10.00
N SER A 596 -15.28 1.42 9.09
CA SER A 596 -15.87 1.61 7.78
C SER A 596 -16.20 0.27 7.09
N TRP A 597 -17.45 0.12 6.65
CA TRP A 597 -18.02 -1.10 6.07
C TRP A 597 -18.16 -2.32 7.01
N SER A 598 -17.78 -2.16 8.27
CA SER A 598 -17.79 -3.18 9.32
C SER A 598 -18.57 -2.74 10.56
N GLU A 599 -19.24 -1.58 10.54
CA GLU A 599 -19.90 -0.99 11.71
C GLU A 599 -21.04 -1.87 12.25
N ASP A 600 -21.68 -2.64 11.36
CA ASP A 600 -22.76 -3.56 11.72
C ASP A 600 -22.25 -4.94 12.18
N ILE A 601 -20.93 -5.19 12.14
CA ILE A 601 -20.28 -6.43 12.62
C ILE A 601 -19.91 -6.25 14.09
N LYS A 602 -20.38 -7.17 14.94
CA LYS A 602 -20.02 -7.20 16.36
C LYS A 602 -18.56 -7.58 16.55
N VAL A 603 -17.84 -6.70 17.23
CA VAL A 603 -16.45 -6.88 17.65
C VAL A 603 -16.36 -6.83 19.17
N TYR A 604 -15.39 -7.56 19.72
CA TYR A 604 -15.26 -7.75 21.15
C TYR A 604 -13.80 -7.56 21.57
N ASN A 605 -13.61 -6.87 22.69
CA ASN A 605 -12.30 -6.81 23.34
C ASN A 605 -11.94 -8.19 23.94
N PRO A 606 -10.65 -8.45 24.24
CA PRO A 606 -10.20 -9.69 24.88
C PRO A 606 -10.93 -10.05 26.19
N ASN A 607 -11.44 -9.04 26.91
CA ASN A 607 -12.25 -9.23 28.12
C ASN A 607 -13.70 -9.67 27.86
N GLY A 608 -14.12 -9.80 26.59
CA GLY A 608 -15.44 -10.23 26.16
C GLY A 608 -16.51 -9.12 26.09
N LYS A 609 -16.17 -7.85 26.33
CA LYS A 609 -17.11 -6.73 26.16
C LYS A 609 -17.27 -6.38 24.68
N GLU A 610 -18.50 -6.15 24.24
CA GLU A 610 -18.82 -5.67 22.89
C GLU A 610 -18.40 -4.21 22.76
N ILE A 611 -17.65 -3.90 21.70
CA ILE A 611 -17.30 -2.51 21.37
C ILE A 611 -18.51 -1.89 20.67
N VAL A 612 -19.11 -0.87 21.30
CA VAL A 612 -20.38 -0.31 20.82
C VAL A 612 -20.23 0.97 20.01
N ALA A 613 -19.11 1.70 20.17
CA ALA A 613 -18.84 2.96 19.50
C ALA A 613 -18.17 2.75 18.13
N ARG A 614 -18.94 2.22 17.17
CA ARG A 614 -18.48 1.88 15.81
C ARG A 614 -18.92 2.84 14.71
N ASP A 615 -20.04 3.53 14.94
CA ASP A 615 -20.58 4.52 14.03
C ASP A 615 -20.82 5.86 14.72
N ASN A 616 -20.95 6.89 13.89
CA ASN A 616 -21.22 8.25 14.31
C ASN A 616 -22.38 8.82 13.47
N SER A 617 -22.77 10.09 13.69
CA SER A 617 -23.93 10.67 13.00
C SER A 617 -23.75 10.86 11.49
N VAL A 618 -22.54 10.71 10.96
CA VAL A 618 -22.26 10.65 9.52
C VAL A 618 -22.27 9.20 9.02
N SER A 619 -21.46 8.30 9.60
CA SER A 619 -21.36 6.91 9.10
C SER A 619 -22.64 6.09 9.28
N ILE A 620 -23.53 6.46 10.23
CA ILE A 620 -24.86 5.84 10.37
C ILE A 620 -25.76 6.06 9.16
N GLN A 621 -25.52 7.11 8.36
CA GLN A 621 -26.30 7.42 7.17
C GLN A 621 -26.21 6.32 6.11
N ARG A 622 -25.25 5.38 6.22
CA ARG A 622 -25.12 4.20 5.34
C ARG A 622 -26.41 3.36 5.30
N LYS A 623 -27.18 3.38 6.38
CA LYS A 623 -28.46 2.65 6.51
C LYS A 623 -29.57 3.25 5.64
N GLU A 624 -29.42 4.51 5.26
CA GLU A 624 -30.36 5.24 4.40
C GLU A 624 -29.79 5.44 2.99
N ASP A 625 -28.55 5.91 2.90
CA ASP A 625 -27.83 6.22 1.66
C ASP A 625 -26.32 6.10 1.88
N VAL A 626 -25.75 5.00 1.40
CA VAL A 626 -24.31 4.69 1.48
C VAL A 626 -23.44 5.80 0.91
N SER A 627 -23.90 6.54 -0.09
CA SER A 627 -23.13 7.62 -0.72
C SER A 627 -22.87 8.83 0.19
N LYS A 628 -23.58 8.92 1.33
CA LYS A 628 -23.44 10.01 2.30
C LYS A 628 -22.62 9.64 3.53
N ALA A 629 -22.22 8.38 3.66
CA ALA A 629 -21.62 7.84 4.87
C ALA A 629 -20.11 7.70 4.80
N TYR A 630 -19.55 7.58 3.59
CA TYR A 630 -18.14 7.26 3.36
C TYR A 630 -17.49 8.29 2.45
N PHE A 631 -16.39 8.87 2.93
CA PHE A 631 -15.51 9.80 2.21
C PHE A 631 -14.31 9.07 1.58
N TYR A 632 -14.08 7.81 1.92
CA TYR A 632 -12.97 6.98 1.43
C TYR A 632 -11.59 7.56 1.79
N CYS A 633 -11.52 8.23 2.94
CA CYS A 633 -10.29 8.73 3.53
C CYS A 633 -10.33 8.56 5.05
N HIS A 634 -9.16 8.38 5.64
CA HIS A 634 -8.94 8.27 7.07
C HIS A 634 -7.49 8.69 7.31
N THR A 635 -7.29 9.87 7.90
CA THR A 635 -5.96 10.46 8.07
C THR A 635 -5.65 10.69 9.54
N ASP A 636 -4.75 9.88 10.09
CA ASP A 636 -4.31 9.92 11.49
C ASP A 636 -3.33 11.06 11.78
N ILE A 637 -3.75 11.97 12.66
CA ILE A 637 -2.93 13.10 13.09
C ILE A 637 -2.49 12.87 14.53
N THR A 638 -1.22 12.54 14.72
CA THR A 638 -0.64 12.21 16.04
C THR A 638 -0.02 13.44 16.71
N ILE A 639 -0.34 13.66 17.99
CA ILE A 639 0.35 14.65 18.83
C ILE A 639 1.54 13.97 19.53
N PRO A 640 2.77 14.49 19.38
CA PRO A 640 3.93 13.96 20.12
C PRO A 640 3.74 14.05 21.64
N TYR A 641 4.20 13.05 22.40
CA TYR A 641 4.06 13.07 23.86
C TYR A 641 4.63 14.32 24.52
N GLU A 642 5.75 14.86 24.02
CA GLU A 642 6.38 16.07 24.57
C GLU A 642 5.58 17.36 24.35
N GLU A 643 4.60 17.33 23.44
CA GLU A 643 3.69 18.44 23.17
C GLU A 643 2.39 18.33 24.01
N LEU A 644 2.23 17.30 24.83
CA LEU A 644 1.02 17.10 25.63
C LEU A 644 1.14 17.62 27.05
N LYS A 645 0.20 18.48 27.42
CA LYS A 645 -0.02 18.88 28.81
C LYS A 645 -0.80 17.83 29.58
N SER A 646 -1.95 17.42 29.05
CA SER A 646 -2.80 16.44 29.74
C SER A 646 -3.80 15.75 28.82
N ILE A 647 -4.12 14.50 29.15
CA ILE A 647 -5.31 13.79 28.67
C ILE A 647 -6.12 13.39 29.90
N THR A 648 -7.32 13.95 30.02
CA THR A 648 -8.17 13.80 31.21
C THR A 648 -9.56 13.33 30.81
N VAL A 649 -10.02 12.25 31.42
CA VAL A 649 -11.40 11.77 31.28
C VAL A 649 -12.28 12.54 32.26
N VAL A 650 -13.36 13.15 31.77
CA VAL A 650 -14.35 13.82 32.63
C VAL A 650 -15.61 12.99 32.66
N THR A 651 -15.97 12.50 33.85
CA THR A 651 -17.16 11.67 34.07
C THR A 651 -18.44 12.50 34.08
N LYS A 652 -19.60 11.82 34.01
CA LYS A 652 -20.93 12.47 34.15
C LYS A 652 -21.13 13.23 35.47
N SER A 653 -20.37 12.88 36.52
CA SER A 653 -20.39 13.59 37.81
C SER A 653 -19.43 14.78 37.86
N GLY A 654 -18.66 15.02 36.81
CA GLY A 654 -17.62 16.05 36.76
C GLY A 654 -16.33 15.66 37.48
N GLU A 655 -16.15 14.38 37.83
CA GLU A 655 -14.86 13.88 38.31
C GLU A 655 -13.89 13.78 37.13
N GLU A 656 -12.65 14.24 37.37
CA GLU A 656 -11.56 14.23 36.41
C GLU A 656 -10.59 13.09 36.71
N ILE A 657 -10.37 12.21 35.75
CA ILE A 657 -9.41 11.10 35.82
C ILE A 657 -8.27 11.40 34.85
N ALA A 658 -7.10 11.74 35.39
CA ALA A 658 -5.92 11.99 34.57
C ALA A 658 -5.34 10.67 34.04
N LEU A 659 -5.21 10.56 32.72
CA LEU A 659 -4.54 9.44 32.07
C LEU A 659 -3.06 9.74 31.83
N LEU A 660 -2.81 10.97 31.36
CA LEU A 660 -1.49 11.46 30.98
C LEU A 660 -1.32 12.90 31.48
N GLU A 661 -0.15 13.21 32.03
CA GLU A 661 0.27 14.56 32.40
C GLU A 661 1.71 14.80 31.95
N ASN A 662 1.97 15.94 31.30
CA ASN A 662 3.29 16.38 30.81
C ASN A 662 4.03 15.27 30.03
N GLY A 663 3.34 14.66 29.06
CA GLY A 663 3.88 13.59 28.23
C GLY A 663 4.06 12.22 28.91
N ARG A 664 3.55 12.01 30.14
CA ARG A 664 3.74 10.75 30.88
C ARG A 664 2.43 10.18 31.39
N PHE A 665 2.29 8.86 31.34
CA PHE A 665 1.11 8.18 31.86
C PHE A 665 1.10 8.26 33.40
N VAL A 666 -0.01 8.72 33.99
CA VAL A 666 -0.14 8.91 35.45
C VAL A 666 -1.22 8.02 36.08
N LEU A 667 -2.03 7.36 35.26
CA LEU A 667 -3.06 6.44 35.74
C LEU A 667 -2.40 5.21 36.42
N PRO A 668 -2.79 4.84 37.66
CA PRO A 668 -2.26 3.65 38.31
C PRO A 668 -2.44 2.39 37.46
N GLY A 669 -1.38 1.58 37.32
CA GLY A 669 -1.36 0.38 36.47
C GLY A 669 -0.80 0.62 35.05
N THR A 670 -0.45 1.87 34.72
CA THR A 670 0.15 2.23 33.41
C THR A 670 1.65 2.52 33.47
N GLU A 671 2.30 2.27 34.62
CA GLU A 671 3.68 2.69 34.89
C GLU A 671 4.70 2.09 33.91
N ILE A 672 4.42 0.89 33.40
CA ILE A 672 5.28 0.19 32.43
C ILE A 672 5.45 0.99 31.13
N LEU A 673 4.44 1.76 30.73
CA LEU A 673 4.51 2.63 29.55
C LEU A 673 5.53 3.76 29.73
N ASN A 674 5.88 4.12 30.97
CA ASN A 674 6.88 5.16 31.21
C ASN A 674 8.31 4.62 31.29
N GLU A 675 8.53 3.30 31.35
CA GLU A 675 9.89 2.74 31.45
C GLU A 675 10.80 3.12 30.27
N PRO A 676 10.35 3.11 29.01
CA PRO A 676 11.17 3.58 27.89
C PRO A 676 11.54 5.07 28.04
N LEU A 677 10.59 5.91 28.47
CA LEU A 677 10.78 7.36 28.61
C LEU A 677 11.83 7.72 29.67
N LYS A 678 11.97 6.93 30.75
CA LYS A 678 12.99 7.16 31.79
C LYS A 678 14.43 7.05 31.28
N ASN A 679 14.64 6.26 30.22
CA ASN A 679 15.95 6.03 29.63
C ASN A 679 16.26 7.01 28.48
N ALA A 680 15.27 7.77 28.00
CA ALA A 680 15.46 8.79 26.97
C ALA A 680 16.11 10.08 27.51
N ASP A 681 15.97 10.35 28.81
CA ASP A 681 16.56 11.50 29.51
C ASP A 681 18.05 11.29 29.91
N LYS A 682 18.69 10.21 29.44
CA LYS A 682 20.10 9.86 29.71
C LYS A 682 20.88 9.70 28.43
#